data_AF-A0A971LPI4-F1
#
_entry.id   AF-A0A971LPI4-F1
#
_cell.length_a   1.000
_cell.length_b   1.000
_cell.length_c   1.000
_cell.angle_alpha   90.00
_cell.angle_beta   90.00
_cell.angle_gamma   90.00
#
_symmetry.space_group_name_H-M   'P 1'
#
loop_
_entity.id
_entity.type
_entity.pdbx_description
1 polymer ?
#
loop_
_entity_poly.entity_id
_entity_poly.type
_entity_poly.pdbx_seq_one_letter_code
_entity_poly.pdbx_strand_id
1 'polypeptide(L)'
;MLNFAIYVSDHGFGHATRMAALAEEFIRFGIFVHIRSARPDFIFAGLDSKYHQKYDVACDLGVKHGKNLAPDLDATKAALLELMGQRSELLEREVEFLRREGIDLIISDIPWLPVEAGTYAGVPVFAVSNFDWLFIYERLFEQESRLKPVLNTIFGLYQRVDNAFRLPLSSVASMAPFRRVEKTGLLARKPRSGTDIKAELGIDKDEKTLLCSFGGAGEMEFDLERVCAAFDGTVISLGTAERASNHIQIPREMDFSSLVAQADVFLTKPGYSSFSEAIQNGTHLIYRPRANYPEEEILIKGIKNYPHKTELSGFGLSKSEWKRVFDPILDYHGPTKKVPNANAKVAALIVKRFLELKYGSKKLRSVFDVGSNNLNYCLCAQGVSEPLHTAQTRTGLGTGYRNLGSESVKVGAKQMAGFKKAVTPILTLDKALDSEKSAIATGISRNSNVSDVLLPWFEKHWNTSLRVIGAEFESELSALAAEQLIPQGNAAVIVDIGGFSTEITLRGDAFKKSGISLPMGLLTLSRAEKEGLDVHAIIQENLQKIPFLDEDVDLLICVGLSAVFLAKIALKQEKYRPDRIHGTRIGKKDLLALSHDLDSDDYEKRLRFAAESRSRAFIKLSALLYNSLMDRFGMRDFIVCHHGISWGYNLWIQRPKRKKK
;
A
#
# COMPACT_ATOMS: atom_id res chain seq x y z
N MET A 1 -6.24 11.78 2.55
CA MET A 1 -5.60 10.45 2.41
C MET A 1 -4.81 10.18 3.68
N LEU A 2 -4.77 8.94 4.17
CA LEU A 2 -4.03 8.61 5.39
C LEU A 2 -2.54 8.49 5.08
N ASN A 3 -1.71 8.86 6.06
CA ASN A 3 -0.26 8.88 5.92
C ASN A 3 0.45 8.19 7.09
N PHE A 4 1.05 7.02 6.87
CA PHE A 4 1.66 6.21 7.92
C PHE A 4 3.19 6.18 7.82
N ALA A 5 3.88 6.07 8.95
CA ALA A 5 5.33 5.83 9.01
C ALA A 5 5.62 4.45 9.60
N ILE A 6 6.34 3.60 8.86
CA ILE A 6 6.80 2.28 9.32
C ILE A 6 8.27 2.38 9.71
N TYR A 7 8.56 2.14 10.98
CA TYR A 7 9.91 2.04 11.52
C TYR A 7 10.31 0.58 11.60
N VAL A 8 11.28 0.19 10.77
CA VAL A 8 11.75 -1.19 10.66
C VAL A 8 12.94 -1.35 11.59
N SER A 9 12.96 -2.43 12.38
CA SER A 9 14.14 -2.76 13.18
C SER A 9 15.36 -3.01 12.30
N ASP A 10 16.51 -2.49 12.72
CA ASP A 10 17.80 -2.60 12.05
C ASP A 10 18.48 -3.95 12.32
N HIS A 11 17.71 -5.04 12.30
CA HIS A 11 18.19 -6.37 12.63
C HIS A 11 17.79 -7.43 11.60
N GLY A 12 18.74 -7.82 10.76
CA GLY A 12 18.51 -8.81 9.71
C GLY A 12 17.48 -8.35 8.66
N PHE A 13 17.25 -9.17 7.63
CA PHE A 13 16.32 -8.82 6.54
C PHE A 13 14.87 -9.18 6.85
N GLY A 14 14.63 -10.10 7.79
CA GLY A 14 13.27 -10.58 8.08
C GLY A 14 12.32 -9.47 8.53
N HIS A 15 12.80 -8.56 9.37
CA HIS A 15 12.07 -7.36 9.80
C HIS A 15 11.61 -6.52 8.59
N ALA A 16 12.52 -6.25 7.65
CA ALA A 16 12.19 -5.50 6.44
C ALA A 16 11.22 -6.27 5.51
N THR A 17 11.37 -7.59 5.34
CA THR A 17 10.46 -8.35 4.45
C THR A 17 9.04 -8.40 4.98
N ARG A 18 8.85 -8.59 6.30
CA ARG A 18 7.50 -8.58 6.90
C ARG A 18 6.87 -7.18 6.88
N MET A 19 7.67 -6.14 7.07
CA MET A 19 7.19 -4.75 7.01
C MET A 19 6.88 -4.32 5.57
N ALA A 20 7.63 -4.79 4.57
CA ALA A 20 7.26 -4.63 3.17
C ALA A 20 5.91 -5.30 2.86
N ALA A 21 5.67 -6.50 3.39
CA ALA A 21 4.41 -7.21 3.23
C ALA A 21 3.21 -6.47 3.85
N LEU A 22 3.43 -5.78 4.98
CA LEU A 22 2.41 -4.94 5.61
C LEU A 22 2.20 -3.62 4.84
N ALA A 23 3.28 -2.97 4.41
CA ALA A 23 3.24 -1.75 3.61
C ALA A 23 2.47 -1.95 2.30
N GLU A 24 2.64 -3.11 1.64
CA GLU A 24 1.92 -3.46 0.41
C GLU A 24 0.40 -3.42 0.60
N GLU A 25 -0.11 -3.94 1.72
CA GLU A 25 -1.56 -3.95 1.99
C GLU A 25 -2.09 -2.54 2.35
N PHE A 26 -1.31 -1.71 3.02
CA PHE A 26 -1.65 -0.30 3.24
C PHE A 26 -1.68 0.50 1.93
N ILE A 27 -0.67 0.32 1.08
CA ILE A 27 -0.59 0.94 -0.25
C ILE A 27 -1.78 0.51 -1.12
N ARG A 28 -2.15 -0.77 -1.10
CA ARG A 28 -3.34 -1.28 -1.80
C ARG A 28 -4.66 -0.69 -1.30
N PHE A 29 -4.70 -0.23 -0.05
CA PHE A 29 -5.83 0.53 0.48
C PHE A 29 -5.77 2.01 0.11
N GLY A 30 -4.67 2.50 -0.46
CA GLY A 30 -4.46 3.91 -0.81
C GLY A 30 -3.80 4.73 0.29
N ILE A 31 -3.23 4.11 1.33
CA ILE A 31 -2.47 4.79 2.38
C ILE A 31 -1.07 5.09 1.84
N PHE A 32 -0.60 6.32 2.06
CA PHE A 32 0.80 6.67 1.77
C PHE A 32 1.69 6.18 2.90
N VAL A 33 2.79 5.50 2.57
CA VAL A 33 3.67 4.85 3.54
C VAL A 33 5.08 5.43 3.47
N HIS A 34 5.55 6.02 4.57
CA HIS A 34 6.95 6.35 4.76
C HIS A 34 7.67 5.18 5.42
N ILE A 35 8.75 4.69 4.82
CA ILE A 35 9.51 3.54 5.32
C ILE A 35 10.82 4.06 5.90
N ARG A 36 11.00 3.91 7.22
CA ARG A 36 12.20 4.30 7.96
C ARG A 36 13.04 3.04 8.19
N SER A 37 14.04 2.82 7.33
CA SER A 37 14.85 1.60 7.37
C SER A 37 16.20 1.78 6.67
N ALA A 38 17.29 1.40 7.33
CA ALA A 38 18.62 1.34 6.73
C ALA A 38 18.86 0.05 5.91
N ARG A 39 17.83 -0.79 5.75
CA ARG A 39 17.92 -2.03 4.98
C ARG A 39 17.89 -1.72 3.47
N PRO A 40 18.48 -2.56 2.59
CA PRO A 40 18.61 -2.26 1.16
C PRO A 40 17.28 -2.03 0.44
N ASP A 41 17.32 -1.17 -0.59
CA ASP A 41 16.13 -0.78 -1.38
C ASP A 41 15.44 -1.95 -2.10
N PHE A 42 16.21 -2.95 -2.54
CA PHE A 42 15.66 -4.09 -3.28
C PHE A 42 14.58 -4.84 -2.49
N ILE A 43 14.62 -4.80 -1.14
CA ILE A 43 13.59 -5.42 -0.29
C ILE A 43 12.23 -4.76 -0.53
N PHE A 44 12.20 -3.45 -0.79
CA PHE A 44 10.98 -2.66 -0.96
C PHE A 44 10.61 -2.41 -2.43
N ALA A 45 11.44 -2.86 -3.38
CA ALA A 45 11.26 -2.61 -4.81
C ALA A 45 9.94 -3.13 -5.41
N GLY A 46 9.26 -4.07 -4.74
CA GLY A 46 7.94 -4.58 -5.15
C GLY A 46 6.75 -3.68 -4.76
N LEU A 47 6.98 -2.62 -3.98
CA LEU A 47 5.94 -1.69 -3.56
C LEU A 47 5.66 -0.66 -4.66
N ASP A 48 4.42 -0.20 -4.78
CA ASP A 48 4.08 0.88 -5.73
C ASP A 48 4.80 2.18 -5.31
N SER A 49 5.75 2.61 -6.16
CA SER A 49 6.62 3.77 -5.92
C SER A 49 5.88 5.09 -5.79
N LYS A 50 4.61 5.14 -6.20
CA LYS A 50 3.76 6.34 -6.08
C LYS A 50 3.20 6.53 -4.67
N TYR A 51 3.08 5.45 -3.90
CA TYR A 51 2.43 5.44 -2.58
C TYR A 51 3.41 5.23 -1.42
N HIS A 52 4.71 5.26 -1.68
CA HIS A 52 5.69 5.18 -0.61
C HIS A 52 6.93 6.03 -0.85
N GLN A 53 7.64 6.31 0.25
CA GLN A 53 8.97 6.90 0.26
C GLN A 53 9.80 6.17 1.31
N LYS A 54 10.95 5.63 0.91
CA LYS A 54 11.93 5.06 1.83
C LYS A 54 12.97 6.10 2.23
N TYR A 55 13.49 5.95 3.44
CA TYR A 55 14.57 6.73 4.01
C TYR A 55 15.56 5.81 4.71
N ASP A 56 16.85 5.99 4.41
CA ASP A 56 17.94 5.21 5.00
C ASP A 56 18.25 5.69 6.41
N VAL A 57 17.53 5.13 7.38
CA VAL A 57 17.72 5.41 8.81
C VAL A 57 17.57 4.17 9.67
N ALA A 58 18.32 4.16 10.77
CA ALA A 58 18.14 3.21 11.86
C ALA A 58 17.69 3.96 13.12
N CYS A 59 16.80 3.35 13.90
CA CYS A 59 16.32 3.87 15.19
C CYS A 59 16.46 2.83 16.32
N ASP A 60 17.13 1.72 16.02
CA ASP A 60 17.58 0.66 16.90
C ASP A 60 18.76 -0.06 16.20
N LEU A 61 19.26 -1.15 16.80
CA LEU A 61 20.39 -1.93 16.25
C LEU A 61 20.22 -3.46 16.40
N GLY A 62 19.24 -3.89 17.20
CA GLY A 62 19.04 -5.28 17.59
C GLY A 62 20.22 -5.90 18.34
N VAL A 63 20.65 -7.08 17.91
CA VAL A 63 21.82 -7.79 18.46
C VAL A 63 22.94 -7.85 17.42
N LYS A 64 24.17 -7.55 17.84
CA LYS A 64 25.37 -7.76 17.03
C LYS A 64 25.78 -9.23 17.12
N HIS A 65 26.22 -9.78 16.01
CA HIS A 65 26.59 -11.19 15.92
C HIS A 65 28.07 -11.34 15.59
N GLY A 66 28.72 -12.31 16.21
CA GLY A 66 30.06 -12.78 15.89
C GLY A 66 30.05 -14.01 14.97
N LYS A 67 31.04 -14.89 15.14
CA LYS A 67 31.16 -16.14 14.36
C LYS A 67 29.91 -17.01 14.49
N ASN A 68 29.54 -17.69 13.40
CA ASN A 68 28.38 -18.59 13.34
C ASN A 68 27.06 -17.93 13.79
N LEU A 69 26.97 -16.60 13.61
CA LEU A 69 25.84 -15.79 14.02
C LEU A 69 25.51 -15.89 15.52
N ALA A 70 26.50 -16.22 16.37
CA ALA A 70 26.32 -16.19 17.82
C ALA A 70 26.24 -14.73 18.33
N PRO A 71 25.44 -14.44 19.38
CA PRO A 71 25.40 -13.10 19.96
C PRO A 71 26.76 -12.63 20.46
N ASP A 72 27.18 -11.44 20.04
CA ASP A 72 28.34 -10.74 20.60
C ASP A 72 27.82 -9.76 21.66
N LEU A 73 27.92 -10.16 22.94
CA LEU A 73 27.37 -9.41 24.06
C LEU A 73 28.07 -8.07 24.26
N ASP A 74 29.39 -8.02 24.12
CA ASP A 74 30.17 -6.79 24.32
C ASP A 74 29.94 -5.79 23.19
N ALA A 75 29.95 -6.24 21.93
CA ALA A 75 29.64 -5.39 20.79
C ALA A 75 28.18 -4.89 20.84
N THR A 76 27.24 -5.75 21.27
CA THR A 76 25.83 -5.36 21.46
C THR A 76 25.68 -4.33 22.57
N LYS A 77 26.38 -4.51 23.71
CA LYS A 77 26.39 -3.56 24.82
C LYS A 77 26.95 -2.20 24.40
N ALA A 78 28.11 -2.19 23.73
CA ALA A 78 28.74 -0.96 23.25
C ALA A 78 27.82 -0.20 22.30
N ALA A 79 27.26 -0.89 21.31
CA ALA A 79 26.35 -0.28 20.34
C ALA A 79 25.06 0.25 21.00
N LEU A 80 24.52 -0.46 22.01
CA LEU A 80 23.34 -0.02 22.75
C LEU A 80 23.61 1.26 23.54
N LEU A 81 24.77 1.36 24.21
CA LEU A 81 25.16 2.56 24.94
C LEU A 81 25.43 3.74 24.01
N GLU A 82 26.06 3.49 22.86
CA GLU A 82 26.27 4.51 21.81
C GLU A 82 24.94 5.06 21.28
N LEU A 83 24.00 4.18 20.94
CA LEU A 83 22.65 4.57 20.49
C LEU A 83 21.94 5.43 21.55
N MET A 84 22.06 5.05 22.83
CA MET A 84 21.50 5.84 23.93
C MET A 84 22.18 7.20 24.08
N GLY A 85 23.47 7.32 23.76
CA GLY A 85 24.20 8.59 23.71
C GLY A 85 23.73 9.52 22.58
N GLN A 86 23.27 8.96 21.46
CA GLN A 86 22.76 9.70 20.29
C GLN A 86 21.24 9.98 20.36
N ARG A 87 20.57 9.55 21.44
CA ARG A 87 19.11 9.58 21.57
C ARG A 87 18.48 10.95 21.29
N SER A 88 19.05 12.04 21.81
CA SER A 88 18.48 13.39 21.66
C SER A 88 18.46 13.86 20.21
N GLU A 89 19.56 13.65 19.47
CA GLU A 89 19.67 14.02 18.06
C GLU A 89 18.71 13.19 17.19
N LEU A 90 18.67 11.87 17.42
CA LEU A 90 17.73 10.97 16.73
C LEU A 90 16.28 11.39 16.99
N LEU A 91 15.96 11.76 18.22
CA LEU A 91 14.63 12.19 18.60
C LEU A 91 14.23 13.49 17.90
N GLU A 92 15.08 14.51 17.90
CA GLU A 92 14.81 15.79 17.22
C GLU A 92 14.53 15.57 15.73
N ARG A 93 15.41 14.79 15.06
CA ARG A 93 15.27 14.43 13.64
C ARG A 93 13.93 13.74 13.36
N GLU A 94 13.56 12.74 14.16
CA GLU A 94 12.31 12.00 13.92
C GLU A 94 11.08 12.85 14.25
N VAL A 95 11.09 13.68 15.30
CA VAL A 95 9.97 14.58 15.62
C VAL A 95 9.73 15.59 14.49
N GLU A 96 10.79 16.17 13.93
CA GLU A 96 10.68 17.08 12.78
C GLU A 96 10.08 16.36 11.56
N PHE A 97 10.59 15.16 11.25
CA PHE A 97 10.07 14.33 10.16
C PHE A 97 8.57 14.02 10.32
N LEU A 98 8.15 13.58 11.50
CA LEU A 98 6.75 13.21 11.78
C LEU A 98 5.81 14.40 11.57
N ARG A 99 6.21 15.59 12.02
CA ARG A 99 5.43 16.84 11.88
C ARG A 99 5.41 17.32 10.43
N ARG A 100 6.58 17.40 9.78
CA ARG A 100 6.72 17.89 8.41
C ARG A 100 5.92 17.06 7.41
N GLU A 101 5.95 15.73 7.54
CA GLU A 101 5.22 14.86 6.63
C GLU A 101 3.72 14.72 6.99
N GLY A 102 3.31 15.18 8.18
CA GLY A 102 1.94 15.04 8.69
C GLY A 102 1.58 13.57 8.88
N ILE A 103 2.38 12.84 9.66
CA ILE A 103 2.16 11.41 9.91
C ILE A 103 0.95 11.22 10.83
N ASP A 104 0.02 10.36 10.40
CA ASP A 104 -1.18 10.00 11.14
C ASP A 104 -0.92 8.92 12.21
N LEU A 105 -0.04 7.96 11.90
CA LEU A 105 0.25 6.79 12.72
C LEU A 105 1.67 6.30 12.48
N ILE A 106 2.35 5.93 13.57
CA ILE A 106 3.61 5.21 13.56
C ILE A 106 3.32 3.71 13.71
N ILE A 107 3.89 2.90 12.82
CA ILE A 107 3.99 1.45 12.95
C ILE A 107 5.44 1.13 13.32
N SER A 108 5.68 0.68 14.54
CA SER A 108 7.00 0.24 14.99
C SER A 108 7.13 -1.27 14.89
N ASP A 109 8.08 -1.72 14.07
CA ASP A 109 8.58 -3.09 14.04
C ASP A 109 9.60 -3.32 15.17
N ILE A 110 9.25 -2.83 16.37
CA ILE A 110 9.93 -2.83 17.67
C ILE A 110 11.14 -1.92 17.95
N PRO A 111 11.62 -1.00 17.09
CA PRO A 111 12.41 0.13 17.59
C PRO A 111 11.65 0.90 18.68
N TRP A 112 12.30 1.20 19.81
CA TRP A 112 11.67 1.91 20.93
C TRP A 112 11.79 3.43 20.82
N LEU A 113 12.81 3.97 20.15
CA LEU A 113 13.01 5.41 19.97
C LEU A 113 11.86 6.10 19.19
N PRO A 114 11.25 5.49 18.16
CA PRO A 114 10.09 6.07 17.49
C PRO A 114 8.86 6.22 18.40
N VAL A 115 8.77 5.43 19.49
CA VAL A 115 7.70 5.59 20.48
C VAL A 115 7.83 6.93 21.21
N GLU A 116 9.06 7.31 21.52
CA GLU A 116 9.35 8.60 22.12
C GLU A 116 9.11 9.74 21.14
N ALA A 117 9.57 9.61 19.89
CA ALA A 117 9.32 10.60 18.84
C ALA A 117 7.81 10.83 18.63
N GLY A 118 7.02 9.75 18.58
CA GLY A 118 5.57 9.82 18.51
C GLY A 118 4.95 10.59 19.68
N THR A 119 5.46 10.38 20.90
CA THR A 119 4.99 11.11 22.10
C THR A 119 5.18 12.63 21.93
N TYR A 120 6.35 13.09 21.50
CA TYR A 120 6.64 14.52 21.31
C TYR A 120 5.97 15.11 20.06
N ALA A 121 5.76 14.30 19.02
CA ALA A 121 5.06 14.72 17.81
C ALA A 121 3.52 14.71 17.96
N GLY A 122 2.98 14.08 19.01
CA GLY A 122 1.54 13.87 19.16
C GLY A 122 0.97 12.84 18.18
N VAL A 123 1.80 11.89 17.75
CA VAL A 123 1.45 10.84 16.77
C VAL A 123 1.32 9.51 17.50
N PRO A 124 0.18 8.79 17.37
CA PRO A 124 0.01 7.48 17.99
C PRO A 124 0.99 6.45 17.44
N VAL A 125 1.35 5.48 18.27
CA VAL A 125 2.35 4.46 17.95
C VAL A 125 1.77 3.08 18.18
N PHE A 126 1.73 2.28 17.12
CA PHE A 126 1.38 0.87 17.17
C PHE A 126 2.60 -0.02 16.96
N ALA A 127 2.78 -1.03 17.79
CA ALA A 127 3.85 -2.02 17.64
C ALA A 127 3.35 -3.26 16.88
N VAL A 128 4.16 -3.83 15.99
CA VAL A 128 3.83 -5.08 15.27
C VAL A 128 5.05 -5.99 15.27
N SER A 129 5.01 -7.13 15.96
CA SER A 129 6.13 -8.09 15.99
C SER A 129 5.71 -9.44 16.59
N ASN A 130 6.62 -10.41 16.59
CA ASN A 130 6.53 -11.67 17.34
C ASN A 130 7.30 -11.61 18.69
N PHE A 131 8.24 -10.68 18.83
CA PHE A 131 8.97 -10.42 20.06
C PHE A 131 9.24 -8.91 20.25
N ASP A 132 9.80 -8.48 21.37
CA ASP A 132 10.31 -7.13 21.61
C ASP A 132 11.78 -7.14 22.05
N TRP A 133 12.49 -6.01 21.90
CA TRP A 133 13.92 -5.98 22.21
C TRP A 133 14.23 -6.11 23.70
N LEU A 134 13.31 -5.73 24.59
CA LEU A 134 13.52 -5.91 26.03
C LEU A 134 13.56 -7.41 26.37
N PHE A 135 12.66 -8.21 25.80
CA PHE A 135 12.68 -9.67 25.95
C PHE A 135 14.02 -10.31 25.54
N ILE A 136 14.63 -9.81 24.45
CA ILE A 136 15.94 -10.30 24.01
C ILE A 136 17.04 -9.83 24.96
N TYR A 137 17.09 -8.53 25.24
CA TYR A 137 18.17 -7.94 26.04
C TYR A 137 18.16 -8.38 27.50
N GLU A 138 17.00 -8.53 28.14
CA GLU A 138 16.91 -9.02 29.53
C GLU A 138 17.53 -10.42 29.69
N ARG A 139 17.34 -11.29 28.69
CA ARG A 139 17.90 -12.65 28.70
C ARG A 139 19.38 -12.68 28.36
N LEU A 140 19.82 -11.85 27.40
CA LEU A 140 21.24 -11.79 27.01
C LEU A 140 22.11 -11.09 28.08
N PHE A 141 21.53 -10.17 28.84
CA PHE A 141 22.23 -9.33 29.81
C PHE A 141 21.76 -9.55 31.25
N GLU A 142 21.22 -10.73 31.57
CA GLU A 142 20.69 -11.06 32.91
C GLU A 142 21.71 -10.78 34.03
N GLN A 143 23.00 -10.99 33.74
CA GLN A 143 24.11 -10.78 34.69
C GLN A 143 24.71 -9.36 34.66
N GLU A 144 24.30 -8.48 33.74
CA GLU A 144 24.89 -7.15 33.54
C GLU A 144 24.03 -6.06 34.20
N SER A 145 24.20 -5.90 35.51
CA SER A 145 23.45 -4.92 36.32
C SER A 145 23.56 -3.48 35.82
N ARG A 146 24.65 -3.09 35.15
CA ARG A 146 24.87 -1.73 34.64
C ARG A 146 23.93 -1.35 33.49
N LEU A 147 23.36 -2.32 32.79
CA LEU A 147 22.39 -2.07 31.72
C LEU A 147 20.97 -1.85 32.22
N LYS A 148 20.68 -2.10 33.50
CA LYS A 148 19.34 -1.95 34.07
C LYS A 148 18.69 -0.59 33.82
N PRO A 149 19.38 0.58 33.90
CA PRO A 149 18.79 1.87 33.55
C PRO A 149 18.36 1.97 32.08
N VAL A 150 19.14 1.38 31.17
CA VAL A 150 18.81 1.34 29.73
C VAL A 150 17.60 0.44 29.50
N LEU A 151 17.59 -0.77 30.06
CA LEU A 151 16.47 -1.71 29.95
C LEU A 151 15.17 -1.11 30.55
N ASN A 152 15.25 -0.46 31.70
CA ASN A 152 14.11 0.26 32.29
C ASN A 152 13.60 1.39 31.39
N THR A 153 14.50 2.07 30.66
CA THR A 153 14.12 3.10 29.69
C THR A 153 13.35 2.48 28.52
N ILE A 154 13.84 1.38 27.95
CA ILE A 154 13.16 0.64 26.87
C ILE A 154 11.79 0.17 27.34
N PHE A 155 11.69 -0.42 28.53
CA PHE A 155 10.42 -0.79 29.17
C PHE A 155 9.46 0.40 29.25
N GLY A 156 9.93 1.51 29.82
CA GLY A 156 9.13 2.73 29.99
C GLY A 156 8.63 3.33 28.67
N LEU A 157 9.38 3.17 27.58
CA LEU A 157 8.95 3.57 26.24
C LEU A 157 7.91 2.60 25.66
N TYR A 158 8.12 1.28 25.74
CA TYR A 158 7.11 0.31 25.29
C TYR A 158 5.78 0.42 26.03
N GLN A 159 5.78 0.86 27.29
CA GLN A 159 4.57 1.16 28.05
C GLN A 159 3.73 2.32 27.47
N ARG A 160 4.30 3.14 26.57
CA ARG A 160 3.63 4.27 25.90
C ARG A 160 3.03 3.90 24.54
N VAL A 161 3.28 2.69 24.04
CA VAL A 161 2.67 2.21 22.79
C VAL A 161 1.16 2.10 22.98
N ASP A 162 0.40 2.70 22.05
CA ASP A 162 -1.06 2.78 22.12
C ASP A 162 -1.74 1.42 21.91
N ASN A 163 -1.19 0.60 21.01
CA ASN A 163 -1.61 -0.78 20.79
C ASN A 163 -0.48 -1.62 20.20
N ALA A 164 -0.38 -2.90 20.59
CA ALA A 164 0.58 -3.84 20.05
C ALA A 164 -0.12 -5.04 19.38
N PHE A 165 0.39 -5.46 18.24
CA PHE A 165 -0.11 -6.57 17.44
C PHE A 165 0.90 -7.69 17.46
N ARG A 166 0.56 -8.75 18.19
CA ARG A 166 1.42 -9.91 18.35
C ARG A 166 1.16 -10.92 17.23
N LEU A 167 2.15 -11.05 16.36
CA LEU A 167 2.20 -12.03 15.28
C LEU A 167 2.32 -13.46 15.84
N PRO A 168 1.99 -14.51 15.08
CA PRO A 168 2.31 -15.90 15.42
C PRO A 168 3.81 -16.13 15.66
N LEU A 169 4.20 -17.36 16.02
CA LEU A 169 5.60 -17.69 16.34
C LEU A 169 6.16 -16.81 17.49
N SER A 170 5.31 -16.58 18.48
CA SER A 170 5.53 -15.70 19.63
C SER A 170 5.03 -16.34 20.92
N SER A 171 5.32 -15.71 22.06
CA SER A 171 4.75 -16.05 23.36
C SER A 171 4.17 -14.81 24.05
N VAL A 172 3.50 -14.95 25.20
CA VAL A 172 3.05 -13.77 25.97
C VAL A 172 4.26 -13.03 26.53
N ALA A 173 5.25 -13.79 27.01
CA ALA A 173 6.48 -13.25 27.56
C ALA A 173 7.30 -12.47 26.54
N SER A 174 7.26 -12.85 25.25
CA SER A 174 8.06 -12.16 24.22
C SER A 174 7.55 -10.78 23.84
N MET A 175 6.41 -10.34 24.37
CA MET A 175 5.83 -9.01 24.15
C MET A 175 5.24 -8.44 25.46
N ALA A 176 5.77 -8.87 26.60
CA ALA A 176 5.28 -8.53 27.94
C ALA A 176 5.30 -7.03 28.29
N PRO A 177 6.24 -6.20 27.78
CA PRO A 177 6.29 -4.77 28.10
C PRO A 177 5.16 -3.93 27.50
N PHE A 178 4.32 -4.48 26.61
CA PHE A 178 3.21 -3.73 26.03
C PHE A 178 1.93 -3.90 26.86
N ARG A 179 1.22 -2.80 27.12
CA ARG A 179 -0.01 -2.80 27.95
C ARG A 179 -1.21 -3.41 27.24
N ARG A 180 -1.34 -3.15 25.94
CA ARG A 180 -2.46 -3.59 25.11
C ARG A 180 -1.93 -4.42 23.96
N VAL A 181 -2.17 -5.72 24.00
CA VAL A 181 -1.65 -6.68 23.02
C VAL A 181 -2.79 -7.46 22.41
N GLU A 182 -3.00 -7.33 21.10
CA GLU A 182 -3.92 -8.13 20.32
C GLU A 182 -3.17 -9.19 19.52
N LYS A 183 -3.67 -10.43 19.54
CA LYS A 183 -3.10 -11.50 18.69
C LYS A 183 -3.58 -11.31 17.25
N THR A 184 -2.71 -11.56 16.29
CA THR A 184 -3.04 -11.48 14.86
C THR A 184 -2.69 -12.76 14.11
N GLY A 185 -2.93 -12.77 12.80
CA GLY A 185 -2.52 -13.86 11.92
C GLY A 185 -1.09 -13.73 11.40
N LEU A 186 -0.67 -14.70 10.59
CA LEU A 186 0.67 -14.78 10.00
C LEU A 186 0.90 -13.62 9.02
N LEU A 187 1.90 -12.78 9.30
CA LEU A 187 2.33 -11.69 8.43
C LEU A 187 3.60 -12.15 7.72
N ALA A 188 3.52 -12.41 6.42
CA ALA A 188 4.64 -12.92 5.64
C ALA A 188 4.59 -12.36 4.22
N ARG A 189 5.76 -12.18 3.60
CA ARG A 189 5.82 -11.73 2.21
C ARG A 189 5.30 -12.81 1.28
N LYS A 190 4.42 -12.46 0.34
CA LYS A 190 3.88 -13.42 -0.63
C LYS A 190 4.83 -13.57 -1.83
N PRO A 191 4.90 -14.76 -2.46
CA PRO A 191 5.61 -14.91 -3.72
C PRO A 191 4.98 -14.00 -4.79
N ARG A 192 5.80 -13.50 -5.70
CA ARG A 192 5.33 -12.67 -6.81
C ARG A 192 4.48 -13.51 -7.76
N SER A 193 3.30 -12.99 -8.11
CA SER A 193 2.37 -13.71 -8.99
C SER A 193 2.94 -13.82 -10.40
N GLY A 194 2.96 -15.03 -10.96
CA GLY A 194 3.39 -15.30 -12.33
C GLY A 194 4.91 -15.50 -12.50
N THR A 195 5.68 -15.47 -11.41
CA THR A 195 7.12 -15.77 -11.43
C THR A 195 7.35 -17.28 -11.41
N ASP A 196 8.21 -17.77 -12.30
CA ASP A 196 8.69 -19.16 -12.35
C ASP A 196 10.21 -19.16 -12.15
N ILE A 197 10.64 -19.28 -10.90
CA ILE A 197 12.04 -19.18 -10.53
C ILE A 197 12.83 -20.38 -11.06
N LYS A 198 12.22 -21.57 -11.12
CA LYS A 198 12.91 -22.75 -11.68
C LYS A 198 13.25 -22.52 -13.14
N ALA A 199 12.30 -22.01 -13.93
CA ALA A 199 12.56 -21.64 -15.33
C ALA A 199 13.61 -20.52 -15.47
N GLU A 200 13.54 -19.48 -14.62
CA GLU A 200 14.55 -18.39 -14.61
C GLU A 200 15.97 -18.89 -14.30
N LEU A 201 16.09 -19.96 -13.51
CA LEU A 201 17.36 -20.59 -13.15
C LEU A 201 17.75 -21.74 -14.08
N GLY A 202 16.93 -22.08 -15.09
CA GLY A 202 17.19 -23.22 -15.98
C GLY A 202 17.05 -24.59 -15.32
N ILE A 203 16.28 -24.68 -14.22
CA ILE A 203 16.00 -25.91 -13.48
C ILE A 203 14.75 -26.57 -14.07
N ASP A 204 14.81 -27.89 -14.28
CA ASP A 204 13.65 -28.63 -14.75
C ASP A 204 12.51 -28.61 -13.73
N LYS A 205 11.27 -28.52 -14.22
CA LYS A 205 10.08 -28.32 -13.37
C LYS A 205 9.94 -29.36 -12.26
N ASP A 206 10.20 -30.62 -12.61
CA ASP A 206 10.06 -31.79 -11.73
C ASP A 206 11.33 -32.06 -10.91
N GLU A 207 12.43 -31.35 -11.20
CA GLU A 207 13.69 -31.49 -10.47
C GLU A 207 13.56 -30.97 -9.04
N LYS A 208 14.14 -31.71 -8.10
CA LYS A 208 14.13 -31.36 -6.67
C LYS A 208 15.07 -30.21 -6.40
N THR A 209 14.61 -29.29 -5.53
CA THR A 209 15.34 -28.06 -5.23
C THR A 209 15.53 -27.85 -3.74
N LEU A 210 16.78 -27.59 -3.35
CA LEU A 210 17.16 -27.22 -2.00
C LEU A 210 17.61 -25.76 -1.97
N LEU A 211 16.87 -24.90 -1.27
CA LEU A 211 17.30 -23.54 -0.97
C LEU A 211 18.12 -23.51 0.32
N CYS A 212 19.34 -22.98 0.27
CA CYS A 212 20.20 -22.77 1.43
C CYS A 212 20.36 -21.26 1.68
N SER A 213 19.78 -20.75 2.77
CA SER A 213 19.94 -19.35 3.17
C SER A 213 19.80 -19.15 4.66
N PHE A 214 20.75 -18.44 5.27
CA PHE A 214 20.84 -18.21 6.71
C PHE A 214 20.59 -16.74 7.10
N GLY A 215 20.08 -15.94 6.17
CA GLY A 215 19.83 -14.51 6.33
C GLY A 215 20.96 -13.64 5.76
N GLY A 216 20.75 -12.31 5.76
CA GLY A 216 21.62 -11.36 5.06
C GLY A 216 22.77 -10.73 5.87
N ALA A 217 22.91 -11.06 7.17
CA ALA A 217 23.76 -10.31 8.11
C ALA A 217 24.98 -11.09 8.65
N GLY A 218 25.37 -12.19 8.01
CA GLY A 218 26.59 -12.93 8.32
C GLY A 218 26.55 -14.37 7.78
N GLU A 219 27.68 -15.07 7.88
CA GLU A 219 27.84 -16.43 7.40
C GLU A 219 27.77 -17.42 8.56
N MET A 220 27.05 -18.53 8.37
CA MET A 220 27.22 -19.72 9.19
C MET A 220 28.21 -20.64 8.49
N GLU A 221 29.17 -21.19 9.22
CA GLU A 221 30.08 -22.19 8.69
C GLU A 221 29.29 -23.48 8.43
N PHE A 222 29.06 -23.78 7.15
CA PHE A 222 28.51 -25.06 6.70
C PHE A 222 29.17 -25.47 5.38
N ASP A 223 29.43 -26.77 5.21
CA ASP A 223 30.09 -27.32 4.04
C ASP A 223 29.08 -27.47 2.89
N LEU A 224 28.93 -26.41 2.07
CA LEU A 224 28.00 -26.39 0.96
C LEU A 224 28.33 -27.44 -0.11
N GLU A 225 29.61 -27.70 -0.39
CA GLU A 225 30.02 -28.75 -1.35
C GLU A 225 29.52 -30.13 -0.89
N ARG A 226 29.61 -30.42 0.40
CA ARG A 226 29.09 -31.68 0.96
C ARG A 226 27.59 -31.78 0.90
N VAL A 227 26.87 -30.68 1.12
CA VAL A 227 25.41 -30.62 0.94
C VAL A 227 25.05 -30.91 -0.51
N CYS A 228 25.71 -30.23 -1.47
CA CYS A 228 25.54 -30.48 -2.90
C CYS A 228 25.82 -31.93 -3.28
N ALA A 229 26.88 -32.54 -2.74
CA ALA A 229 27.22 -33.93 -2.99
C ALA A 229 26.22 -34.94 -2.39
N ALA A 230 25.43 -34.54 -1.40
CA ALA A 230 24.46 -35.39 -0.71
C ALA A 230 23.02 -35.23 -1.23
N PHE A 231 22.65 -34.05 -1.74
CA PHE A 231 21.31 -33.74 -2.23
C PHE A 231 21.11 -34.24 -3.67
N ASP A 232 20.03 -34.97 -3.92
CA ASP A 232 19.66 -35.45 -5.26
C ASP A 232 18.73 -34.42 -5.93
N GLY A 233 19.33 -33.53 -6.72
CA GLY A 233 18.68 -32.38 -7.37
C GLY A 233 19.55 -31.12 -7.33
N THR A 234 18.96 -29.96 -7.59
CA THR A 234 19.66 -28.67 -7.62
C THR A 234 19.68 -27.98 -6.26
N VAL A 235 20.86 -27.48 -5.85
CA VAL A 235 21.06 -26.69 -4.64
C VAL A 235 21.23 -25.22 -5.00
N ILE A 236 20.43 -24.35 -4.38
CA ILE A 236 20.41 -22.91 -4.63
C ILE A 236 20.89 -22.19 -3.37
N SER A 237 21.84 -21.26 -3.48
CA SER A 237 22.31 -20.49 -2.33
C SER A 237 22.90 -19.12 -2.71
N LEU A 238 23.11 -18.25 -1.71
CA LEU A 238 23.83 -16.99 -1.90
C LEU A 238 25.36 -17.18 -1.92
N GLY A 239 25.85 -18.27 -1.32
CA GLY A 239 27.27 -18.64 -1.31
C GLY A 239 27.67 -19.43 -2.55
N THR A 240 28.94 -19.81 -2.63
CA THR A 240 29.50 -20.52 -3.79
C THR A 240 29.96 -21.93 -3.41
N ALA A 241 29.67 -22.91 -4.26
CA ALA A 241 30.27 -24.24 -4.23
C ALA A 241 30.84 -24.58 -5.61
N GLU A 242 32.03 -24.06 -5.91
CA GLU A 242 32.63 -24.08 -7.25
C GLU A 242 32.81 -25.49 -7.84
N ARG A 243 32.98 -26.50 -6.98
CA ARG A 243 33.20 -27.89 -7.42
C ARG A 243 31.92 -28.70 -7.60
N ALA A 244 30.76 -28.14 -7.25
CA ALA A 244 29.49 -28.83 -7.31
C ALA A 244 28.76 -28.53 -8.63
N SER A 245 28.55 -29.55 -9.46
CA SER A 245 27.85 -29.40 -10.75
C SER A 245 26.35 -29.14 -10.63
N ASN A 246 25.75 -29.39 -9.46
CA ASN A 246 24.33 -29.19 -9.15
C ASN A 246 24.08 -27.95 -8.28
N HIS A 247 25.02 -27.00 -8.23
CA HIS A 247 24.89 -25.76 -7.46
C HIS A 247 24.57 -24.58 -8.37
N ILE A 248 23.62 -23.75 -7.94
CA ILE A 248 23.31 -22.46 -8.55
C ILE A 248 23.48 -21.36 -7.49
N GLN A 249 24.43 -20.47 -7.73
CA GLN A 249 24.58 -19.25 -6.94
C GLN A 249 23.59 -18.19 -7.42
N ILE A 250 22.89 -17.56 -6.49
CA ILE A 250 21.91 -16.51 -6.77
C ILE A 250 22.30 -15.16 -6.14
N PRO A 251 21.94 -14.04 -6.76
CA PRO A 251 22.13 -12.70 -6.19
C PRO A 251 21.13 -12.43 -5.06
N ARG A 252 21.43 -11.45 -4.20
CA ARG A 252 20.59 -11.10 -3.03
C ARG A 252 19.28 -10.41 -3.42
N GLU A 253 19.25 -9.83 -4.61
CA GLU A 253 18.14 -9.07 -5.18
C GLU A 253 17.06 -9.97 -5.79
N MET A 254 17.33 -11.27 -5.92
CA MET A 254 16.36 -12.24 -6.43
C MET A 254 15.12 -12.30 -5.53
N ASP A 255 13.97 -12.65 -6.11
CA ASP A 255 12.71 -12.77 -5.36
C ASP A 255 12.74 -13.95 -4.39
N PHE A 256 13.27 -13.69 -3.19
CA PHE A 256 13.46 -14.67 -2.14
C PHE A 256 12.15 -15.35 -1.71
N SER A 257 11.03 -14.63 -1.71
CA SER A 257 9.74 -15.22 -1.33
C SER A 257 9.24 -16.21 -2.38
N SER A 258 9.52 -15.97 -3.67
CA SER A 258 9.24 -16.93 -4.73
C SER A 258 10.20 -18.12 -4.70
N LEU A 259 11.48 -17.91 -4.38
CA LEU A 259 12.44 -18.99 -4.14
C LEU A 259 11.98 -19.93 -3.02
N VAL A 260 11.61 -19.39 -1.85
CA VAL A 260 11.10 -20.21 -0.74
C VAL A 260 9.82 -20.95 -1.12
N ALA A 261 8.93 -20.32 -1.89
CA ALA A 261 7.66 -20.91 -2.30
C ALA A 261 7.81 -22.05 -3.32
N GLN A 262 8.85 -22.01 -4.15
CA GLN A 262 9.07 -22.96 -5.24
C GLN A 262 10.14 -24.02 -4.93
N ALA A 263 10.89 -23.84 -3.84
CA ALA A 263 11.80 -24.85 -3.32
C ALA A 263 11.04 -26.04 -2.72
N ASP A 264 11.57 -27.26 -2.90
CA ASP A 264 11.07 -28.45 -2.21
C ASP A 264 11.50 -28.42 -0.73
N VAL A 265 12.74 -27.99 -0.49
CA VAL A 265 13.36 -27.95 0.83
C VAL A 265 14.03 -26.59 1.07
N PHE A 266 13.86 -26.03 2.27
CA PHE A 266 14.52 -24.80 2.68
C PHE A 266 15.38 -25.05 3.93
N LEU A 267 16.71 -25.03 3.74
CA LEU A 267 17.71 -25.10 4.80
C LEU A 267 18.06 -23.69 5.31
N THR A 268 17.82 -23.45 6.60
CA THR A 268 17.95 -22.12 7.20
C THR A 268 18.29 -22.14 8.69
N LYS A 269 18.34 -20.97 9.32
CA LYS A 269 18.31 -20.78 10.78
C LYS A 269 16.90 -20.37 11.22
N PRO A 270 16.51 -20.59 12.48
CA PRO A 270 15.29 -19.99 13.00
C PRO A 270 15.29 -18.46 12.80
N GLY A 271 14.19 -17.99 12.22
CA GLY A 271 13.90 -16.59 12.01
C GLY A 271 12.46 -16.43 11.59
N TYR A 272 11.77 -15.41 12.12
CA TYR A 272 10.35 -15.22 11.86
C TYR A 272 10.00 -15.27 10.38
N SER A 273 10.65 -14.45 9.54
CA SER A 273 10.31 -14.38 8.12
C SER A 273 10.62 -15.67 7.37
N SER A 274 11.79 -16.30 7.60
CA SER A 274 12.12 -17.61 7.02
C SER A 274 11.07 -18.67 7.35
N PHE A 275 10.69 -18.79 8.63
CA PHE A 275 9.67 -19.76 9.04
C PHE A 275 8.30 -19.40 8.50
N SER A 276 7.88 -18.14 8.61
CA SER A 276 6.57 -17.68 8.15
C SER A 276 6.39 -17.85 6.63
N GLU A 277 7.42 -17.58 5.83
CA GLU A 277 7.38 -17.73 4.38
C GLU A 277 7.40 -19.19 3.94
N ALA A 278 8.08 -20.08 4.67
CA ALA A 278 8.04 -21.51 4.39
C ALA A 278 6.69 -22.14 4.77
N ILE A 279 6.21 -21.90 6.00
CA ILE A 279 4.97 -22.53 6.48
C ILE A 279 3.73 -22.03 5.74
N GLN A 280 3.73 -20.80 5.20
CA GLN A 280 2.61 -20.34 4.35
C GLN A 280 2.57 -21.07 3.01
N ASN A 281 3.73 -21.48 2.48
CA ASN A 281 3.85 -22.09 1.16
C ASN A 281 3.81 -23.62 1.23
N GLY A 282 4.05 -24.20 2.41
CA GLY A 282 4.12 -25.65 2.59
C GLY A 282 5.51 -26.24 2.35
N THR A 283 6.54 -25.39 2.30
CA THR A 283 7.94 -25.76 2.04
C THR A 283 8.53 -26.52 3.23
N HIS A 284 9.23 -27.63 2.98
CA HIS A 284 9.85 -28.40 4.07
C HIS A 284 11.03 -27.62 4.67
N LEU A 285 10.97 -27.37 5.97
CA LEU A 285 12.00 -26.61 6.70
C LEU A 285 13.07 -27.55 7.25
N ILE A 286 14.32 -27.34 6.90
CA ILE A 286 15.46 -27.87 7.66
C ILE A 286 16.10 -26.69 8.38
N TYR A 287 16.32 -26.80 9.69
CA TYR A 287 16.89 -25.69 10.43
C TYR A 287 17.86 -26.11 11.53
N ARG A 288 18.80 -25.21 11.83
CA ARG A 288 19.69 -25.31 12.99
C ARG A 288 19.55 -24.08 13.88
N PRO A 289 19.17 -24.24 15.15
CA PRO A 289 19.18 -23.15 16.11
C PRO A 289 20.59 -22.62 16.39
N ARG A 290 20.73 -21.31 16.60
CA ARG A 290 21.90 -20.65 17.16
C ARG A 290 21.99 -20.92 18.66
N ALA A 291 23.21 -20.93 19.19
CA ALA A 291 23.43 -20.99 20.62
C ALA A 291 22.91 -19.71 21.30
N ASN A 292 22.14 -19.87 22.38
CA ASN A 292 21.76 -18.80 23.31
C ASN A 292 21.01 -17.60 22.68
N TYR A 293 20.24 -17.80 21.60
CA TYR A 293 19.41 -16.72 21.04
C TYR A 293 17.94 -16.82 21.47
N PRO A 294 17.42 -15.91 22.30
CA PRO A 294 16.11 -16.07 22.94
C PRO A 294 14.91 -16.19 21.99
N GLU A 295 14.96 -15.54 20.82
CA GLU A 295 13.87 -15.59 19.84
C GLU A 295 13.63 -17.01 19.31
N GLU A 296 14.66 -17.85 19.24
CA GLU A 296 14.53 -19.14 18.55
C GLU A 296 13.69 -20.13 19.34
N GLU A 297 13.72 -20.06 20.67
CA GLU A 297 12.89 -20.88 21.55
C GLU A 297 11.40 -20.71 21.21
N ILE A 298 10.95 -19.46 21.06
CA ILE A 298 9.55 -19.14 20.76
C ILE A 298 9.19 -19.48 19.31
N LEU A 299 10.11 -19.34 18.37
CA LEU A 299 9.91 -19.68 16.96
C LEU A 299 9.74 -21.19 16.77
N ILE A 300 10.66 -21.98 17.35
CA ILE A 300 10.66 -23.46 17.27
C ILE A 300 9.40 -24.02 17.93
N LYS A 301 9.06 -23.52 19.12
CA LYS A 301 7.79 -23.86 19.78
C LYS A 301 6.58 -23.49 18.92
N GLY A 302 6.63 -22.34 18.24
CA GLY A 302 5.58 -21.86 17.36
C GLY A 302 5.30 -22.77 16.17
N ILE A 303 6.32 -23.44 15.62
CA ILE A 303 6.19 -24.40 14.51
C ILE A 303 6.02 -25.85 14.95
N LYS A 304 5.83 -26.14 16.25
CA LYS A 304 5.70 -27.51 16.77
C LYS A 304 4.71 -28.37 15.98
N ASN A 305 3.57 -27.79 15.60
CA ASN A 305 2.47 -28.46 14.89
C ASN A 305 2.57 -28.39 13.34
N TYR A 306 3.67 -27.89 12.82
CA TYR A 306 3.99 -27.92 11.39
C TYR A 306 4.75 -29.22 11.07
N PRO A 307 4.22 -30.12 10.23
CA PRO A 307 4.78 -31.46 10.06
C PRO A 307 6.03 -31.50 9.17
N HIS A 308 6.16 -30.58 8.21
CA HIS A 308 7.25 -30.57 7.23
C HIS A 308 8.47 -29.83 7.79
N LYS A 309 9.04 -30.33 8.88
CA LYS A 309 10.21 -29.73 9.51
C LYS A 309 11.20 -30.75 10.05
N THR A 310 12.48 -30.43 9.96
CA THR A 310 13.58 -31.20 10.51
C THR A 310 14.55 -30.27 11.23
N GLU A 311 14.80 -30.53 12.52
CA GLU A 311 15.83 -29.83 13.29
C GLU A 311 17.15 -30.60 13.18
N LEU A 312 18.24 -29.90 12.86
CA LEU A 312 19.58 -30.47 12.77
C LEU A 312 20.28 -30.42 14.13
N SER A 313 21.03 -31.48 14.44
CA SER A 313 21.97 -31.49 15.58
C SER A 313 23.17 -30.56 15.35
N GLY A 314 23.61 -30.43 14.10
CA GLY A 314 24.70 -29.54 13.68
C GLY A 314 24.88 -29.55 12.16
N PHE A 315 25.75 -28.66 11.65
CA PHE A 315 26.09 -28.59 10.23
C PHE A 315 27.26 -29.50 9.81
N GLY A 316 28.02 -30.01 10.78
CA GLY A 316 29.19 -30.87 10.55
C GLY A 316 28.89 -32.32 10.14
N LEU A 317 27.71 -32.57 9.55
CA LEU A 317 27.29 -33.92 9.14
C LEU A 317 28.17 -34.44 8.00
N SER A 318 28.40 -35.75 7.98
CA SER A 318 28.99 -36.46 6.85
C SER A 318 28.01 -36.54 5.67
N LYS A 319 28.49 -36.91 4.47
CA LYS A 319 27.65 -37.07 3.28
C LYS A 319 26.50 -38.08 3.50
N SER A 320 26.78 -39.19 4.19
CA SER A 320 25.78 -40.23 4.46
C SER A 320 24.73 -39.77 5.48
N GLU A 321 25.13 -38.96 6.46
CA GLU A 321 24.18 -38.36 7.41
C GLU A 321 23.29 -37.30 6.76
N TRP A 322 23.83 -36.48 5.85
CA TRP A 322 23.03 -35.56 5.05
C TRP A 322 22.00 -36.30 4.19
N LYS A 323 22.38 -37.41 3.55
CA LYS A 323 21.43 -38.25 2.81
C LYS A 323 20.29 -38.76 3.69
N ARG A 324 20.58 -39.25 4.89
CA ARG A 324 19.53 -39.66 5.85
C ARG A 324 18.57 -38.53 6.23
N VAL A 325 19.00 -37.27 6.16
CA VAL A 325 18.14 -36.11 6.35
C VAL A 325 17.28 -35.85 5.11
N PHE A 326 17.86 -35.93 3.91
CA PHE A 326 17.18 -35.58 2.66
C PHE A 326 16.25 -36.68 2.12
N ASP A 327 16.68 -37.94 2.10
CA ASP A 327 15.95 -39.03 1.43
C ASP A 327 14.48 -39.12 1.89
N PRO A 328 14.13 -39.10 3.20
CA PRO A 328 12.74 -39.16 3.63
C PRO A 328 11.89 -37.95 3.20
N ILE A 329 12.53 -36.81 2.95
CA ILE A 329 11.87 -35.57 2.52
C ILE A 329 11.64 -35.62 1.00
N LEU A 330 12.63 -36.10 0.24
CA LEU A 330 12.56 -36.21 -1.22
C LEU A 330 11.56 -37.29 -1.66
N ASP A 331 11.45 -38.38 -0.89
CA ASP A 331 10.49 -39.48 -1.12
C ASP A 331 9.04 -39.14 -0.69
N TYR A 332 8.81 -37.97 -0.08
CA TYR A 332 7.48 -37.58 0.39
C TYR A 332 6.61 -37.06 -0.77
N HIS A 333 5.53 -37.79 -1.06
CA HIS A 333 4.54 -37.43 -2.09
C HIS A 333 3.16 -37.02 -1.52
N GLY A 334 3.06 -36.82 -0.21
CA GLY A 334 1.80 -36.45 0.44
C GLY A 334 1.44 -34.96 0.35
N PRO A 335 0.24 -34.57 0.81
CA PRO A 335 -0.18 -33.18 0.80
C PRO A 335 0.61 -32.33 1.79
N THR A 336 1.06 -31.16 1.36
CA THR A 336 1.76 -30.22 2.25
C THR A 336 0.78 -29.36 3.06
N LYS A 337 1.03 -29.25 4.37
CA LYS A 337 0.27 -28.35 5.24
C LYS A 337 0.69 -26.90 4.96
N LYS A 338 -0.28 -26.00 4.77
CA LYS A 338 -0.05 -24.55 4.62
C LYS A 338 -0.70 -23.77 5.76
N VAL A 339 -0.03 -22.74 6.24
CA VAL A 339 -0.59 -21.78 7.22
C VAL A 339 -1.10 -20.55 6.45
N PRO A 340 -2.40 -20.19 6.56
CA PRO A 340 -2.93 -19.08 5.80
C PRO A 340 -2.22 -17.75 6.11
N ASN A 341 -1.76 -17.08 5.06
CA ASN A 341 -1.27 -15.71 5.14
C ASN A 341 -2.42 -14.76 5.55
N ALA A 342 -2.12 -13.79 6.42
CA ALA A 342 -3.10 -12.89 6.99
C ALA A 342 -2.77 -11.40 6.80
N ASN A 343 -1.86 -11.03 5.88
CA ASN A 343 -1.38 -9.65 5.73
C ASN A 343 -2.53 -8.62 5.68
N ALA A 344 -3.50 -8.81 4.79
CA ALA A 344 -4.65 -7.91 4.65
C ALA A 344 -5.51 -7.83 5.93
N LYS A 345 -5.65 -8.94 6.67
CA LYS A 345 -6.39 -8.95 7.95
C LYS A 345 -5.62 -8.20 9.04
N VAL A 346 -4.29 -8.33 9.08
CA VAL A 346 -3.42 -7.58 10.00
C VAL A 346 -3.51 -6.08 9.70
N ALA A 347 -3.35 -5.69 8.44
CA ALA A 347 -3.46 -4.29 8.01
C ALA A 347 -4.84 -3.70 8.34
N ALA A 348 -5.92 -4.44 8.05
CA ALA A 348 -7.28 -3.98 8.32
C ALA A 348 -7.56 -3.81 9.82
N LEU A 349 -7.04 -4.71 10.67
CA LEU A 349 -7.15 -4.57 12.12
C LEU A 349 -6.39 -3.33 12.62
N ILE A 350 -5.19 -3.07 12.09
CA ILE A 350 -4.40 -1.88 12.43
C ILE A 350 -5.17 -0.60 12.07
N VAL A 351 -5.69 -0.49 10.84
CA VAL A 351 -6.47 0.67 10.40
C VAL A 351 -7.71 0.84 11.27
N LYS A 352 -8.42 -0.25 11.59
CA LYS A 352 -9.58 -0.24 12.48
C LYS A 352 -9.22 0.35 13.85
N ARG A 353 -8.18 -0.16 14.52
CA ARG A 353 -7.77 0.32 15.85
C ARG A 353 -7.31 1.76 15.82
N PHE A 354 -6.65 2.18 14.75
CA PHE A 354 -6.26 3.58 14.58
C PHE A 354 -7.49 4.50 14.49
N LEU A 355 -8.50 4.11 13.70
CA LEU A 355 -9.73 4.87 13.57
C LEU A 355 -10.51 4.93 14.89
N GLU A 356 -10.61 3.81 15.62
CA GLU A 356 -11.22 3.76 16.95
C GLU A 356 -10.49 4.64 17.96
N LEU A 357 -9.14 4.64 17.93
CA LEU A 357 -8.32 5.48 18.80
C LEU A 357 -8.53 6.98 18.52
N LYS A 358 -8.47 7.39 17.24
CA LYS A 358 -8.48 8.79 16.84
C LYS A 358 -9.88 9.39 16.80
N TYR A 359 -10.90 8.61 16.46
CA TYR A 359 -12.27 9.09 16.23
C TYR A 359 -13.30 8.53 17.22
N GLY A 360 -12.90 7.63 18.12
CA GLY A 360 -13.75 7.10 19.19
C GLY A 360 -15.03 6.46 18.66
N SER A 361 -16.17 6.87 19.21
CA SER A 361 -17.50 6.39 18.82
C SER A 361 -18.14 7.16 17.65
N LYS A 362 -17.38 7.97 16.91
CA LYS A 362 -17.92 8.67 15.75
C LYS A 362 -18.40 7.66 14.71
N LYS A 363 -19.59 7.91 14.17
CA LYS A 363 -20.16 7.08 13.10
C LYS A 363 -19.32 7.22 11.83
N LEU A 364 -18.73 6.12 11.38
CA LEU A 364 -17.94 6.06 10.15
C LEU A 364 -18.85 5.79 8.94
N ARG A 365 -18.48 6.33 7.78
CA ARG A 365 -19.16 6.08 6.52
C ARG A 365 -18.16 5.87 5.38
N SER A 366 -18.34 4.79 4.64
CA SER A 366 -17.55 4.45 3.46
C SER A 366 -18.39 4.68 2.21
N VAL A 367 -17.92 5.55 1.31
CA VAL A 367 -18.56 5.85 0.04
C VAL A 367 -17.70 5.34 -1.10
N PHE A 368 -18.25 4.44 -1.90
CA PHE A 368 -17.66 3.90 -3.12
C PHE A 368 -18.29 4.57 -4.32
N ASP A 369 -17.49 5.22 -5.14
CA ASP A 369 -17.91 5.82 -6.41
C ASP A 369 -17.37 4.97 -7.56
N VAL A 370 -18.29 4.30 -8.26
CA VAL A 370 -18.05 3.45 -9.41
C VAL A 370 -18.18 4.29 -10.69
N GLY A 371 -17.07 4.92 -11.06
CA GLY A 371 -16.95 5.66 -12.31
C GLY A 371 -16.63 4.77 -13.50
N SER A 372 -16.61 5.38 -14.69
CA SER A 372 -16.35 4.64 -15.94
C SER A 372 -14.94 4.07 -16.07
N ASN A 373 -13.92 4.65 -15.45
CA ASN A 373 -12.54 4.14 -15.57
C ASN A 373 -11.92 3.76 -14.23
N ASN A 374 -12.35 4.42 -13.16
CA ASN A 374 -11.77 4.29 -11.82
C ASN A 374 -12.88 4.07 -10.80
N LEU A 375 -12.55 3.40 -9.70
CA LEU A 375 -13.31 3.44 -8.48
C LEU A 375 -12.65 4.44 -7.53
N ASN A 376 -13.43 5.38 -7.00
CA ASN A 376 -13.01 6.27 -5.92
C ASN A 376 -13.59 5.77 -4.60
N TYR A 377 -12.79 5.84 -3.54
CA TYR A 377 -13.17 5.47 -2.18
C TYR A 377 -12.98 6.66 -1.26
N CYS A 378 -13.97 6.91 -0.40
CA CYS A 378 -13.93 7.96 0.61
C CYS A 378 -14.44 7.41 1.94
N LEU A 379 -13.59 7.45 2.97
CA LEU A 379 -13.94 7.14 4.35
C LEU A 379 -14.14 8.45 5.12
N CYS A 380 -15.29 8.59 5.75
CA CYS A 380 -15.70 9.79 6.47
C CYS A 380 -16.07 9.46 7.91
N ALA A 381 -16.05 10.46 8.79
CA ALA A 381 -16.67 10.41 10.10
C ALA A 381 -17.66 11.55 10.29
N GLN A 382 -18.73 11.27 11.03
CA GLN A 382 -19.73 12.28 11.38
C GLN A 382 -19.11 13.45 12.15
N GLY A 383 -19.42 14.67 11.70
CA GLY A 383 -18.93 15.91 12.32
C GLY A 383 -17.44 16.18 12.10
N VAL A 384 -16.81 15.53 11.11
CA VAL A 384 -15.47 15.86 10.63
C VAL A 384 -15.61 16.60 9.30
N SER A 385 -14.89 17.71 9.14
CA SER A 385 -15.00 18.62 8.01
C SER A 385 -14.37 18.09 6.72
N GLU A 386 -13.55 17.05 6.80
CA GLU A 386 -12.85 16.45 5.67
C GLU A 386 -12.92 14.92 5.72
N PRO A 387 -12.70 14.23 4.58
CA PRO A 387 -12.52 12.78 4.56
C PRO A 387 -11.37 12.31 5.46
N LEU A 388 -11.59 11.24 6.21
CA LEU A 388 -10.54 10.57 6.98
C LEU A 388 -9.54 9.86 6.09
N HIS A 389 -10.04 9.21 5.03
CA HIS A 389 -9.24 8.51 4.05
C HIS A 389 -9.85 8.63 2.66
N THR A 390 -9.00 8.68 1.65
CA THR A 390 -9.41 8.66 0.25
C THR A 390 -8.46 7.73 -0.49
N ALA A 391 -9.01 6.90 -1.36
CA ALA A 391 -8.25 6.01 -2.22
C ALA A 391 -8.87 5.94 -3.61
N GLN A 392 -8.10 5.47 -4.58
CA GLN A 392 -8.60 5.22 -5.93
C GLN A 392 -7.93 4.00 -6.53
N THR A 393 -8.64 3.32 -7.43
CA THR A 393 -8.05 2.27 -8.27
C THR A 393 -8.61 2.32 -9.67
N ARG A 394 -7.75 2.08 -10.66
CA ARG A 394 -8.17 1.95 -12.05
C ARG A 394 -8.88 0.61 -12.26
N THR A 395 -10.10 0.67 -12.76
CA THR A 395 -10.94 -0.50 -13.02
C THR A 395 -11.06 -0.82 -14.51
N GLY A 396 -10.89 0.20 -15.37
CA GLY A 396 -11.02 0.06 -16.82
C GLY A 396 -12.43 -0.36 -17.27
N LEU A 397 -13.45 -0.13 -16.44
CA LEU A 397 -14.81 -0.64 -16.63
C LEU A 397 -15.42 -0.24 -18.00
N GLY A 398 -15.21 1.01 -18.39
CA GLY A 398 -15.68 1.61 -19.63
C GLY A 398 -14.70 1.55 -20.78
N THR A 399 -13.70 0.65 -20.72
CA THR A 399 -12.81 0.41 -21.85
C THR A 399 -13.37 -0.68 -22.77
N GLY A 400 -13.38 -0.45 -24.08
CA GLY A 400 -13.79 -1.46 -25.06
C GLY A 400 -15.25 -1.89 -24.97
N TYR A 401 -16.15 -0.97 -24.60
CA TYR A 401 -17.59 -1.20 -24.65
C TYR A 401 -18.10 -1.30 -26.10
N ARG A 402 -19.22 -1.99 -26.31
CA ARG A 402 -19.90 -2.08 -27.61
C ARG A 402 -21.13 -1.18 -27.62
N ASN A 403 -21.34 -0.43 -28.70
CA ASN A 403 -22.57 0.34 -28.90
C ASN A 403 -23.70 -0.62 -29.28
N LEU A 404 -24.87 -0.47 -28.64
CA LEU A 404 -26.09 -1.24 -28.95
C LEU A 404 -27.18 -0.36 -29.58
N GLY A 405 -26.96 0.96 -29.69
CA GLY A 405 -27.91 1.95 -30.19
C GLY A 405 -27.40 3.37 -29.91
N SER A 406 -28.26 4.37 -30.06
CA SER A 406 -27.91 5.80 -29.88
C SER A 406 -27.39 6.12 -28.48
N GLU A 407 -27.89 5.46 -27.43
CA GLU A 407 -27.50 5.75 -26.04
C GLU A 407 -27.08 4.52 -25.23
N SER A 408 -27.40 3.31 -25.68
CA SER A 408 -27.13 2.06 -24.94
C SER A 408 -25.79 1.43 -25.31
N VAL A 409 -25.06 0.95 -24.29
CA VAL A 409 -23.76 0.28 -24.45
C VAL A 409 -23.69 -1.03 -23.67
N LYS A 410 -22.84 -1.95 -24.15
CA LYS A 410 -22.56 -3.23 -23.49
C LYS A 410 -21.12 -3.31 -23.02
N VAL A 411 -20.93 -3.60 -21.74
CA VAL A 411 -19.62 -3.85 -21.13
C VAL A 411 -19.34 -5.35 -21.08
N GLY A 412 -18.12 -5.74 -21.47
CA GLY A 412 -17.70 -7.13 -21.56
C GLY A 412 -17.43 -7.79 -20.21
N ALA A 413 -17.53 -9.13 -20.17
CA ALA A 413 -17.24 -9.92 -18.97
C ALA A 413 -15.78 -9.77 -18.49
N LYS A 414 -14.83 -9.56 -19.42
CA LYS A 414 -13.42 -9.29 -19.09
C LYS A 414 -13.26 -8.02 -18.26
N GLN A 415 -13.94 -6.93 -18.65
CA GLN A 415 -13.95 -5.67 -17.91
C GLN A 415 -14.58 -5.84 -16.53
N MET A 416 -15.69 -6.59 -16.43
CA MET A 416 -16.32 -6.92 -15.13
C MET A 416 -15.38 -7.70 -14.21
N ALA A 417 -14.68 -8.71 -14.73
CA ALA A 417 -13.71 -9.48 -13.96
C ALA A 417 -12.51 -8.62 -13.54
N GLY A 418 -12.03 -7.76 -14.44
CA GLY A 418 -10.99 -6.78 -14.17
C GLY A 418 -11.39 -5.80 -13.06
N PHE A 419 -12.60 -5.25 -13.13
CA PHE A 419 -13.17 -4.41 -12.08
C PHE A 419 -13.12 -5.11 -10.73
N LYS A 420 -13.71 -6.32 -10.62
CA LYS A 420 -13.78 -7.10 -9.38
C LYS A 420 -12.40 -7.33 -8.78
N LYS A 421 -11.43 -7.73 -9.61
CA LYS A 421 -10.03 -7.91 -9.18
C LYS A 421 -9.42 -6.60 -8.66
N ALA A 422 -9.60 -5.50 -9.38
CA ALA A 422 -8.98 -4.21 -9.06
C ALA A 422 -9.50 -3.59 -7.75
N VAL A 423 -10.78 -3.76 -7.44
CA VAL A 423 -11.42 -3.15 -6.24
C VAL A 423 -11.30 -4.03 -4.99
N THR A 424 -11.03 -5.33 -5.15
CA THR A 424 -10.97 -6.29 -4.04
C THR A 424 -10.04 -5.86 -2.90
N PRO A 425 -8.84 -5.29 -3.12
CA PRO A 425 -7.96 -4.88 -2.03
C PRO A 425 -8.57 -3.79 -1.13
N ILE A 426 -9.05 -2.68 -1.72
CA ILE A 426 -9.72 -1.58 -0.98
C ILE A 426 -10.86 -2.14 -0.14
N LEU A 427 -11.68 -2.94 -0.81
CA LEU A 427 -12.87 -3.51 -0.24
C LEU A 427 -12.60 -4.55 0.86
N THR A 428 -11.49 -5.29 0.79
CA THR A 428 -11.09 -6.27 1.81
C THR A 428 -10.73 -5.60 3.13
N LEU A 429 -9.99 -4.48 3.08
CA LEU A 429 -9.67 -3.71 4.28
C LEU A 429 -10.90 -3.00 4.84
N ASP A 430 -11.69 -2.33 3.99
CA ASP A 430 -12.90 -1.62 4.41
C ASP A 430 -13.93 -2.53 5.10
N LYS A 431 -14.00 -3.81 4.70
CA LYS A 431 -14.89 -4.79 5.34
C LYS A 431 -14.63 -4.99 6.83
N ALA A 432 -13.40 -4.75 7.31
CA ALA A 432 -13.09 -4.85 8.73
C ALA A 432 -13.56 -3.61 9.53
N LEU A 433 -13.86 -2.51 8.82
CA LEU A 433 -14.26 -1.25 9.43
C LEU A 433 -15.75 -1.25 9.76
N ASP A 434 -16.08 -0.79 10.96
CA ASP A 434 -17.45 -0.56 11.40
C ASP A 434 -17.95 0.77 10.82
N SER A 435 -18.36 0.73 9.56
CA SER A 435 -18.82 1.87 8.79
C SER A 435 -20.14 1.58 8.08
N GLU A 436 -20.98 2.62 7.94
CA GLU A 436 -22.08 2.59 6.99
C GLU A 436 -21.53 2.66 5.57
N LYS A 437 -21.89 1.70 4.73
CA LYS A 437 -21.34 1.58 3.38
C LYS A 437 -22.38 2.06 2.35
N SER A 438 -21.94 2.84 1.38
CA SER A 438 -22.75 3.32 0.27
C SER A 438 -21.96 3.18 -1.02
N ALA A 439 -22.59 2.69 -2.07
CA ALA A 439 -21.98 2.62 -3.39
C ALA A 439 -22.85 3.38 -4.40
N ILE A 440 -22.24 4.30 -5.13
CA ILE A 440 -22.85 5.05 -6.22
C ILE A 440 -22.18 4.70 -7.53
N ALA A 441 -22.92 4.74 -8.63
CA ALA A 441 -22.38 4.49 -9.97
C ALA A 441 -22.77 5.61 -10.93
N THR A 442 -21.83 6.01 -11.78
CA THR A 442 -22.01 7.10 -12.75
C THR A 442 -21.58 6.70 -14.16
N GLY A 443 -21.66 7.65 -15.10
CA GLY A 443 -21.17 7.51 -16.46
C GLY A 443 -21.71 6.26 -17.17
N ILE A 444 -20.83 5.32 -17.50
CA ILE A 444 -21.17 4.13 -18.28
C ILE A 444 -22.23 3.25 -17.62
N SER A 445 -22.36 3.32 -16.29
CA SER A 445 -23.34 2.52 -15.54
C SER A 445 -24.79 2.95 -15.78
N ARG A 446 -25.02 4.17 -16.29
CA ARG A 446 -26.38 4.68 -16.60
C ARG A 446 -27.03 3.95 -17.75
N ASN A 447 -26.24 3.64 -18.78
CA ASN A 447 -26.76 3.18 -20.06
C ASN A 447 -26.23 1.79 -20.44
N SER A 448 -25.87 0.95 -19.47
CA SER A 448 -25.26 -0.35 -19.73
C SER A 448 -25.67 -1.44 -18.74
N ASN A 449 -25.29 -2.67 -19.07
CA ASN A 449 -25.46 -3.87 -18.26
C ASN A 449 -24.54 -3.95 -17.02
N VAL A 450 -23.80 -2.88 -16.70
CA VAL A 450 -22.86 -2.85 -15.56
C VAL A 450 -23.61 -3.12 -14.25
N SER A 451 -24.70 -2.39 -14.02
CA SER A 451 -25.44 -2.41 -12.76
C SER A 451 -26.06 -3.78 -12.50
N ASP A 452 -26.55 -4.45 -13.54
CA ASP A 452 -27.12 -5.80 -13.47
C ASP A 452 -26.10 -6.84 -12.94
N VAL A 453 -24.82 -6.63 -13.24
CA VAL A 453 -23.72 -7.54 -12.85
C VAL A 453 -23.08 -7.13 -11.53
N LEU A 454 -22.87 -5.83 -11.32
CA LEU A 454 -22.14 -5.32 -10.17
C LEU A 454 -23.02 -5.18 -8.93
N LEU A 455 -24.30 -4.85 -9.04
CA LEU A 455 -25.19 -4.70 -7.89
C LEU A 455 -25.29 -6.00 -7.06
N PRO A 456 -25.62 -7.18 -7.64
CA PRO A 456 -25.66 -8.42 -6.85
C PRO A 456 -24.29 -8.80 -6.28
N TRP A 457 -23.22 -8.39 -6.96
CA TRP A 457 -21.85 -8.66 -6.51
C TRP A 457 -21.47 -7.81 -5.29
N PHE A 458 -21.78 -6.50 -5.30
CA PHE A 458 -21.59 -5.59 -4.16
C PHE A 458 -22.46 -6.01 -2.97
N GLU A 459 -23.72 -6.37 -3.19
CA GLU A 459 -24.59 -6.84 -2.11
C GLU A 459 -24.05 -8.12 -1.47
N LYS A 460 -23.70 -9.12 -2.29
CA LYS A 460 -23.16 -10.40 -1.80
C LYS A 460 -21.88 -10.27 -1.01
N HIS A 461 -20.96 -9.41 -1.43
CA HIS A 461 -19.61 -9.37 -0.86
C HIS A 461 -19.40 -8.24 0.17
N TRP A 462 -20.19 -7.16 0.06
CA TRP A 462 -20.07 -5.92 0.85
C TRP A 462 -21.34 -5.45 1.55
N ASN A 463 -22.44 -6.22 1.46
CA ASN A 463 -23.72 -5.87 2.09
C ASN A 463 -24.14 -4.42 1.82
N THR A 464 -23.87 -3.97 0.59
CA THR A 464 -24.09 -2.58 0.14
C THR A 464 -24.82 -2.61 -1.19
N SER A 465 -25.90 -1.83 -1.31
CA SER A 465 -26.60 -1.67 -2.57
C SER A 465 -25.91 -0.62 -3.44
N LEU A 466 -25.71 -0.93 -4.72
CA LEU A 466 -25.13 -0.03 -5.70
C LEU A 466 -26.23 0.81 -6.35
N ARG A 467 -26.16 2.14 -6.17
CA ARG A 467 -27.14 3.08 -6.73
C ARG A 467 -26.58 3.81 -7.94
N VAL A 468 -27.19 3.61 -9.11
CA VAL A 468 -26.93 4.47 -10.27
C VAL A 468 -27.53 5.84 -10.03
N ILE A 469 -26.74 6.90 -10.17
CA ILE A 469 -27.19 8.28 -9.99
C ILE A 469 -27.30 9.02 -11.32
N GLY A 470 -28.30 9.89 -11.46
CA GLY A 470 -28.49 10.74 -12.64
C GLY A 470 -27.47 11.90 -12.72
N ALA A 471 -27.32 12.49 -13.90
CA ALA A 471 -26.33 13.54 -14.17
C ALA A 471 -26.54 14.80 -13.31
N GLU A 472 -27.79 15.23 -13.14
CA GLU A 472 -28.12 16.38 -12.28
C GLU A 472 -27.67 16.16 -10.83
N PHE A 473 -27.87 14.95 -10.30
CA PHE A 473 -27.44 14.62 -8.95
C PHE A 473 -25.92 14.53 -8.84
N GLU A 474 -25.24 13.90 -9.80
CA GLU A 474 -23.76 13.90 -9.88
C GLU A 474 -23.20 15.33 -9.85
N SER A 475 -23.75 16.22 -10.68
CA SER A 475 -23.41 17.66 -10.74
C SER A 475 -23.61 18.36 -9.39
N GLU A 476 -24.72 18.08 -8.68
CA GLU A 476 -24.92 18.61 -7.33
C GLU A 476 -23.85 18.11 -6.37
N LEU A 477 -23.51 16.83 -6.39
CA LEU A 477 -22.49 16.26 -5.50
C LEU A 477 -21.09 16.84 -5.76
N SER A 478 -20.69 17.03 -7.02
CA SER A 478 -19.41 17.68 -7.36
C SER A 478 -19.36 19.11 -6.82
N ALA A 479 -20.48 19.83 -6.91
CA ALA A 479 -20.59 21.16 -6.36
C ALA A 479 -20.51 21.20 -4.82
N LEU A 480 -21.10 20.23 -4.13
CA LEU A 480 -20.95 20.08 -2.67
C LEU A 480 -19.52 19.82 -2.26
N ALA A 481 -18.81 18.99 -3.02
CA ALA A 481 -17.42 18.66 -2.71
C ALA A 481 -16.48 19.86 -2.86
N ALA A 482 -16.80 20.78 -3.78
CA ALA A 482 -16.03 21.99 -4.04
C ALA A 482 -16.40 23.18 -3.14
N GLU A 483 -17.51 23.13 -2.39
CA GLU A 483 -18.05 24.25 -1.62
C GLU A 483 -17.03 24.86 -0.65
N GLN A 484 -16.21 24.02 -0.01
CA GLN A 484 -15.15 24.46 0.92
C GLN A 484 -14.00 25.26 0.26
N LEU A 485 -13.87 25.21 -1.06
CA LEU A 485 -12.87 25.95 -1.82
C LEU A 485 -13.37 27.31 -2.32
N ILE A 486 -14.65 27.64 -2.08
CA ILE A 486 -15.27 28.89 -2.52
C ILE A 486 -15.25 29.85 -1.33
N PRO A 487 -14.44 30.93 -1.35
CA PRO A 487 -14.48 31.95 -0.33
C PRO A 487 -15.85 32.63 -0.27
N GLN A 488 -16.22 33.14 0.89
CA GLN A 488 -17.50 33.82 1.08
C GLN A 488 -17.63 35.03 0.13
N GLY A 489 -18.77 35.11 -0.56
CA GLY A 489 -19.08 36.19 -1.51
C GLY A 489 -18.58 35.93 -2.95
N ASN A 490 -17.80 34.87 -3.18
CA ASN A 490 -17.31 34.54 -4.52
C ASN A 490 -18.29 33.67 -5.30
N ALA A 491 -18.30 33.88 -6.61
CA ALA A 491 -18.92 33.02 -7.59
C ALA A 491 -17.90 32.02 -8.16
N ALA A 492 -18.32 30.77 -8.35
CA ALA A 492 -17.49 29.72 -8.91
C ALA A 492 -18.24 28.90 -9.98
N VAL A 493 -17.52 28.60 -11.06
CA VAL A 493 -17.86 27.54 -12.00
C VAL A 493 -17.16 26.27 -11.53
N ILE A 494 -17.95 25.23 -11.31
CA ILE A 494 -17.47 23.93 -10.86
C ILE A 494 -17.60 22.96 -12.02
N VAL A 495 -16.48 22.36 -12.42
CA VAL A 495 -16.42 21.45 -13.56
C VAL A 495 -15.95 20.07 -13.11
N ASP A 496 -16.72 19.04 -13.41
CA ASP A 496 -16.33 17.64 -13.24
C ASP A 496 -16.13 17.01 -14.62
N ILE A 497 -14.90 16.59 -14.93
CA ILE A 497 -14.58 15.97 -16.22
C ILE A 497 -14.54 14.46 -16.03
N GLY A 498 -15.66 13.83 -16.36
CA GLY A 498 -15.81 12.39 -16.40
C GLY A 498 -15.21 11.73 -17.64
N GLY A 499 -15.38 10.42 -17.73
CA GLY A 499 -15.00 9.66 -18.92
C GLY A 499 -15.92 9.89 -20.12
N PHE A 500 -17.23 10.06 -19.87
CA PHE A 500 -18.26 10.12 -20.92
C PHE A 500 -18.85 11.52 -21.09
N SER A 501 -19.03 12.23 -19.98
CA SER A 501 -19.63 13.56 -19.90
C SER A 501 -18.71 14.53 -19.16
N THR A 502 -19.11 15.81 -19.19
CA THR A 502 -18.54 16.89 -18.38
C THR A 502 -19.69 17.66 -17.76
N GLU A 503 -19.74 17.69 -16.43
CA GLU A 503 -20.75 18.37 -15.64
C GLU A 503 -20.24 19.75 -15.24
N ILE A 504 -21.06 20.78 -15.44
CA ILE A 504 -20.75 22.18 -15.14
C ILE A 504 -21.84 22.72 -14.22
N THR A 505 -21.45 23.24 -13.06
CA THR A 505 -22.36 23.83 -12.08
C THR A 505 -21.92 25.24 -11.71
N LEU A 506 -22.87 26.16 -11.65
CA LEU A 506 -22.64 27.51 -11.11
C LEU A 506 -22.98 27.53 -9.61
N ARG A 507 -22.12 28.19 -8.83
CA ARG A 507 -22.31 28.44 -7.39
C ARG A 507 -21.94 29.88 -7.06
N GLY A 508 -22.73 30.49 -6.16
CA GLY A 508 -22.58 31.87 -5.70
C GLY A 508 -23.95 32.44 -5.34
N ASP A 509 -23.99 33.52 -4.57
CA ASP A 509 -25.25 34.10 -4.05
C ASP A 509 -26.18 34.60 -5.19
N ALA A 510 -25.59 35.03 -6.30
CA ALA A 510 -26.30 35.52 -7.49
C ALA A 510 -26.85 34.39 -8.40
N PHE A 511 -26.36 33.15 -8.25
CA PHE A 511 -26.67 32.06 -9.17
C PHE A 511 -27.73 31.11 -8.59
N LYS A 512 -28.88 31.01 -9.26
CA LYS A 512 -29.81 29.90 -9.01
C LYS A 512 -29.11 28.58 -9.36
N LYS A 513 -29.38 27.51 -8.59
CA LYS A 513 -28.85 26.17 -8.88
C LYS A 513 -29.19 25.77 -10.32
N SER A 514 -28.22 25.80 -11.21
CA SER A 514 -28.28 25.25 -12.56
C SER A 514 -27.03 24.41 -12.81
N GLY A 515 -27.23 23.21 -13.33
CA GLY A 515 -26.17 22.30 -13.76
C GLY A 515 -26.39 21.93 -15.22
N ILE A 516 -25.32 21.90 -16.00
CA ILE A 516 -25.34 21.50 -17.42
C ILE A 516 -24.44 20.28 -17.56
N SER A 517 -24.92 19.24 -18.25
CA SER A 517 -24.13 18.07 -18.60
C SER A 517 -23.85 18.08 -20.09
N LEU A 518 -22.57 18.10 -20.46
CA LEU A 518 -22.12 18.11 -21.85
C LEU A 518 -21.54 16.73 -22.24
N PRO A 519 -21.84 16.19 -23.43
CA PRO A 519 -21.39 14.87 -23.86
C PRO A 519 -19.93 14.86 -24.34
N MET A 520 -19.00 15.43 -23.56
CA MET A 520 -17.60 15.67 -23.95
C MET A 520 -16.57 15.16 -22.93
N GLY A 521 -16.82 13.99 -22.32
CA GLY A 521 -15.83 13.38 -21.41
C GLY A 521 -14.55 12.88 -22.12
N LEU A 522 -13.48 12.66 -21.36
CA LEU A 522 -12.15 12.36 -21.92
C LEU A 522 -12.07 11.05 -22.73
N LEU A 523 -12.86 10.03 -22.38
CA LEU A 523 -12.92 8.79 -23.17
C LEU A 523 -13.72 8.97 -24.45
N THR A 524 -14.81 9.75 -24.40
CA THR A 524 -15.60 10.12 -25.58
C THR A 524 -14.73 10.88 -26.58
N LEU A 525 -14.03 11.92 -26.12
CA LEU A 525 -13.15 12.72 -26.96
C LEU A 525 -11.95 11.93 -27.47
N SER A 526 -11.32 11.10 -26.64
CA SER A 526 -10.19 10.25 -27.08
C SER A 526 -10.61 9.22 -28.12
N ARG A 527 -11.86 8.76 -28.10
CA ARG A 527 -12.41 7.89 -29.12
C ARG A 527 -12.68 8.65 -30.41
N ALA A 528 -13.31 9.82 -30.33
CA ALA A 528 -13.53 10.69 -31.49
C ALA A 528 -12.21 11.01 -32.22
N GLU A 529 -11.15 11.31 -31.46
CA GLU A 529 -9.79 11.51 -32.00
C GLU A 529 -9.30 10.30 -32.81
N LYS A 530 -9.46 9.09 -32.25
CA LYS A 530 -9.06 7.83 -32.91
C LYS A 530 -9.91 7.49 -34.13
N GLU A 531 -11.14 7.97 -34.17
CA GLU A 531 -12.06 7.85 -35.31
C GLU A 531 -11.79 8.96 -36.36
N GLY A 532 -10.80 9.82 -36.15
CA GLY A 532 -10.39 10.86 -37.10
C GLY A 532 -11.26 12.11 -37.07
N LEU A 533 -12.07 12.30 -36.03
CA LEU A 533 -12.91 13.48 -35.86
C LEU A 533 -12.12 14.67 -35.30
N ASP A 534 -12.52 15.89 -35.66
CA ASP A 534 -11.94 17.11 -35.10
C ASP A 534 -12.41 17.34 -33.67
N VAL A 535 -11.57 16.94 -32.72
CA VAL A 535 -11.85 17.05 -31.29
C VAL A 535 -11.91 18.50 -30.83
N HIS A 536 -11.15 19.41 -31.44
CA HIS A 536 -11.20 20.81 -31.08
C HIS A 536 -12.56 21.41 -31.44
N ALA A 537 -13.06 21.12 -32.64
CA ALA A 537 -14.40 21.53 -33.07
C ALA A 537 -15.49 20.97 -32.15
N ILE A 538 -15.41 19.68 -31.78
CA ILE A 538 -16.36 19.05 -30.86
C ILE A 538 -16.37 19.75 -29.49
N ILE A 539 -15.20 20.09 -28.94
CA ILE A 539 -15.10 20.82 -27.67
C ILE A 539 -15.75 22.20 -27.81
N GLN A 540 -15.41 22.97 -28.85
CA GLN A 540 -15.97 24.31 -29.04
C GLN A 540 -17.48 24.30 -29.23
N GLU A 541 -18.03 23.39 -30.03
CA GLU A 541 -19.46 23.24 -30.24
C GLU A 541 -20.20 22.96 -28.93
N ASN A 542 -19.64 22.13 -28.05
CA ASN A 542 -20.24 21.85 -26.75
C ASN A 542 -20.10 23.02 -25.76
N LEU A 543 -18.98 23.73 -25.77
CA LEU A 543 -18.79 24.93 -24.92
C LEU A 543 -19.72 26.09 -25.31
N GLN A 544 -20.10 26.19 -26.58
CA GLN A 544 -21.09 27.16 -27.07
C GLN A 544 -22.52 26.91 -26.54
N LYS A 545 -22.83 25.67 -26.12
CA LYS A 545 -24.13 25.31 -25.51
C LYS A 545 -24.27 25.84 -24.09
N ILE A 546 -23.16 26.25 -23.46
CA ILE A 546 -23.18 26.90 -22.15
C ILE A 546 -23.72 28.32 -22.34
N PRO A 547 -24.81 28.73 -21.67
CA PRO A 547 -25.30 30.10 -21.74
C PRO A 547 -24.22 31.13 -21.36
N PHE A 548 -24.26 32.30 -21.98
CA PHE A 548 -23.48 33.43 -21.47
C PHE A 548 -23.97 33.77 -20.06
N LEU A 549 -23.02 34.08 -19.18
CA LEU A 549 -23.30 34.44 -17.80
C LEU A 549 -23.45 35.95 -17.73
N ASP A 550 -24.55 36.42 -17.16
CA ASP A 550 -24.81 37.85 -16.96
C ASP A 550 -23.97 38.45 -15.82
N GLU A 551 -23.42 37.59 -14.96
CA GLU A 551 -22.63 37.93 -13.78
C GLU A 551 -21.22 37.34 -13.93
N ASP A 552 -20.22 38.06 -13.41
CA ASP A 552 -18.83 37.62 -13.42
C ASP A 552 -18.64 36.37 -12.53
N VAL A 553 -17.72 35.50 -12.94
CA VAL A 553 -17.27 34.33 -12.18
C VAL A 553 -15.86 34.58 -11.68
N ASP A 554 -15.64 34.38 -10.39
CA ASP A 554 -14.32 34.61 -9.78
C ASP A 554 -13.39 33.40 -9.90
N LEU A 555 -13.97 32.20 -9.87
CA LEU A 555 -13.23 30.95 -9.72
C LEU A 555 -13.67 29.87 -10.72
N LEU A 556 -12.70 29.16 -11.28
CA LEU A 556 -12.92 27.87 -11.93
C LEU A 556 -12.38 26.76 -11.04
N ILE A 557 -13.24 25.86 -10.59
CA ILE A 557 -12.87 24.74 -9.72
C ILE A 557 -13.11 23.44 -10.49
N CYS A 558 -12.05 22.66 -10.69
CA CYS A 558 -12.13 21.39 -11.39
C CYS A 558 -12.07 20.22 -10.42
N VAL A 559 -13.13 19.43 -10.41
CA VAL A 559 -13.38 18.32 -9.49
C VAL A 559 -12.92 16.99 -10.11
N GLY A 560 -12.44 16.09 -9.26
CA GLY A 560 -12.25 14.69 -9.60
C GLY A 560 -10.85 14.33 -10.11
N LEU A 561 -10.65 13.05 -10.38
CA LEU A 561 -9.33 12.48 -10.68
C LEU A 561 -8.69 13.03 -11.95
N SER A 562 -9.48 13.39 -12.96
CA SER A 562 -8.95 13.97 -14.21
C SER A 562 -8.13 15.23 -13.93
N ALA A 563 -8.62 16.11 -13.05
CA ALA A 563 -7.94 17.33 -12.65
C ALA A 563 -6.72 17.02 -11.80
N VAL A 564 -6.85 16.11 -10.83
CA VAL A 564 -5.75 15.67 -9.94
C VAL A 564 -4.59 15.07 -10.75
N PHE A 565 -4.88 14.22 -11.73
CA PHE A 565 -3.86 13.57 -12.55
C PHE A 565 -3.15 14.54 -13.47
N LEU A 566 -3.88 15.49 -14.08
CA LEU A 566 -3.26 16.53 -14.90
C LEU A 566 -2.37 17.45 -14.05
N ALA A 567 -2.88 17.89 -12.90
CA ALA A 567 -2.14 18.72 -11.95
C ALA A 567 -0.85 18.06 -11.48
N LYS A 568 -0.90 16.77 -11.14
CA LYS A 568 0.28 15.99 -10.73
C LYS A 568 1.40 16.02 -11.79
N ILE A 569 1.04 15.85 -13.06
CA ILE A 569 2.01 15.84 -14.17
C ILE A 569 2.53 17.27 -14.43
N ALA A 570 1.64 18.26 -14.43
CA ALA A 570 1.99 19.67 -14.63
C ALA A 570 2.99 20.14 -13.55
N LEU A 571 2.68 19.86 -12.28
CA LEU A 571 3.49 20.22 -11.11
C LEU A 571 4.71 19.31 -10.87
N LYS A 572 5.00 18.34 -11.75
CA LYS A 572 6.14 17.41 -11.62
C LYS A 572 6.18 16.67 -10.27
N GLN A 573 5.01 16.34 -9.71
CA GLN A 573 4.97 15.59 -8.46
C GLN A 573 5.20 14.10 -8.73
N GLU A 574 6.19 13.49 -8.09
CA GLU A 574 6.50 12.06 -8.29
C GLU A 574 5.56 11.15 -7.51
N LYS A 575 5.35 11.46 -6.22
CA LYS A 575 4.46 10.71 -5.34
C LYS A 575 2.99 11.08 -5.55
N TYR A 576 2.08 10.14 -5.37
CA TYR A 576 0.64 10.41 -5.42
C TYR A 576 0.18 10.89 -4.04
N ARG A 577 0.15 12.21 -3.87
CA ARG A 577 -0.29 12.92 -2.65
C ARG A 577 -1.44 13.88 -3.00
N PRO A 578 -2.65 13.36 -3.27
CA PRO A 578 -3.77 14.20 -3.67
C PRO A 578 -4.16 15.24 -2.60
N ASP A 579 -3.86 14.96 -1.34
CA ASP A 579 -3.96 15.91 -0.22
C ASP A 579 -3.07 17.16 -0.43
N ARG A 580 -1.91 17.01 -1.07
CA ARG A 580 -1.01 18.12 -1.44
C ARG A 580 -1.37 18.79 -2.77
N ILE A 581 -2.33 18.23 -3.51
CA ILE A 581 -2.83 18.78 -4.79
C ILE A 581 -4.16 19.52 -4.58
N HIS A 582 -4.97 19.10 -3.60
CA HIS A 582 -6.22 19.77 -3.28
C HIS A 582 -6.01 21.26 -2.99
N GLY A 583 -6.79 22.12 -3.63
CA GLY A 583 -6.70 23.57 -3.49
C GLY A 583 -5.57 24.23 -4.28
N THR A 584 -4.69 23.47 -4.94
CA THR A 584 -3.65 24.05 -5.80
C THR A 584 -4.27 24.65 -7.06
N ARG A 585 -3.61 25.70 -7.60
CA ARG A 585 -3.98 26.35 -8.85
C ARG A 585 -3.10 25.83 -9.98
N ILE A 586 -3.71 25.51 -11.11
CA ILE A 586 -3.03 25.13 -12.35
C ILE A 586 -3.33 26.18 -13.41
N GLY A 587 -2.30 26.90 -13.83
CA GLY A 587 -2.43 27.97 -14.80
C GLY A 587 -2.30 27.50 -16.24
N LYS A 588 -2.75 28.35 -17.18
CA LYS A 588 -2.48 28.17 -18.62
C LYS A 588 -0.99 27.95 -18.92
N LYS A 589 -0.12 28.66 -18.20
CA LYS A 589 1.35 28.56 -18.32
C LYS A 589 1.85 27.14 -18.03
N ASP A 590 1.29 26.50 -17.00
CA ASP A 590 1.66 25.15 -16.58
C ASP A 590 1.22 24.13 -17.63
N LEU A 591 0.01 24.30 -18.19
CA LEU A 591 -0.51 23.45 -19.26
C LEU A 591 0.24 23.64 -20.59
N LEU A 592 0.67 24.88 -20.90
CA LEU A 592 1.50 25.15 -22.07
C LEU A 592 2.89 24.52 -21.94
N ALA A 593 3.53 24.67 -20.77
CA ALA A 593 4.81 24.01 -20.49
C ALA A 593 4.67 22.48 -20.55
N LEU A 594 3.56 21.93 -20.05
CA LEU A 594 3.26 20.51 -20.20
C LEU A 594 3.12 20.13 -21.67
N SER A 595 2.32 20.84 -22.46
CA SER A 595 2.15 20.55 -23.89
C SER A 595 3.46 20.61 -24.66
N HIS A 596 4.31 21.60 -24.38
CA HIS A 596 5.65 21.71 -24.99
C HIS A 596 6.54 20.52 -24.65
N ASP A 597 6.59 20.11 -23.38
CA ASP A 597 7.36 18.93 -22.97
C ASP A 597 6.79 17.65 -23.60
N LEU A 598 5.46 17.56 -23.73
CA LEU A 598 4.76 16.52 -24.48
C LEU A 598 4.93 16.66 -25.99
N ASP A 599 5.60 17.67 -26.54
CA ASP A 599 5.97 17.80 -27.95
C ASP A 599 7.44 17.42 -28.19
N SER A 600 8.27 17.59 -27.17
CA SER A 600 9.68 17.22 -27.16
C SER A 600 9.96 15.73 -26.86
N ASP A 601 11.24 15.35 -26.90
CA ASP A 601 11.75 14.05 -26.43
C ASP A 601 11.64 13.87 -24.90
N ASP A 602 11.23 14.91 -24.15
CA ASP A 602 11.05 14.85 -22.69
C ASP A 602 9.73 14.18 -22.26
N TYR A 603 8.91 13.68 -23.21
CA TYR A 603 7.69 12.93 -22.90
C TYR A 603 7.91 11.81 -21.89
N GLU A 604 8.95 10.98 -22.07
CA GLU A 604 9.27 9.87 -21.16
C GLU A 604 9.66 10.38 -19.75
N LYS A 605 10.35 11.53 -19.68
CA LYS A 605 10.68 12.18 -18.40
C LYS A 605 9.42 12.71 -17.70
N ARG A 606 8.35 13.01 -18.44
CA ARG A 606 7.05 13.44 -17.86
C ARG A 606 6.22 12.26 -17.38
N LEU A 607 6.30 11.09 -18.00
CA LEU A 607 5.54 9.91 -17.60
C LEU A 607 5.84 9.43 -16.18
N ARG A 608 7.04 9.70 -15.64
CA ARG A 608 7.37 9.40 -14.24
C ARG A 608 6.46 10.10 -13.22
N PHE A 609 5.80 11.19 -13.61
CA PHE A 609 4.85 11.93 -12.77
C PHE A 609 3.40 11.48 -12.97
N ALA A 610 3.11 10.62 -13.95
CA ALA A 610 1.76 10.16 -14.21
C ALA A 610 1.25 9.21 -13.12
N ALA A 611 0.06 9.49 -12.59
CA ALA A 611 -0.59 8.60 -11.61
C ALA A 611 -0.95 7.23 -12.24
N GLU A 612 -1.24 7.21 -13.54
CA GLU A 612 -1.61 6.03 -14.31
C GLU A 612 -0.92 6.05 -15.67
N SER A 613 -0.67 4.87 -16.25
CA SER A 613 -0.19 4.78 -17.64
C SER A 613 -1.25 5.32 -18.60
N ARG A 614 -0.92 6.42 -19.28
CA ARG A 614 -1.76 7.11 -20.27
C ARG A 614 -0.94 7.38 -21.52
N SER A 615 -1.59 7.45 -22.68
CA SER A 615 -0.91 7.84 -23.91
C SER A 615 -0.63 9.35 -23.93
N ARG A 616 0.42 9.73 -24.65
CA ARG A 616 0.75 11.12 -24.98
C ARG A 616 -0.46 11.92 -25.48
N ALA A 617 -1.19 11.35 -26.45
CA ALA A 617 -2.41 11.93 -26.98
C ALA A 617 -3.47 12.19 -25.90
N PHE A 618 -3.66 11.24 -24.97
CA PHE A 618 -4.64 11.40 -23.89
C PHE A 618 -4.29 12.55 -22.94
N ILE A 619 -3.01 12.73 -22.62
CA ILE A 619 -2.58 13.84 -21.74
C ILE A 619 -2.75 15.19 -22.45
N LYS A 620 -2.38 15.27 -23.74
CA LYS A 620 -2.58 16.47 -24.56
C LYS A 620 -4.05 16.85 -24.67
N LEU A 621 -4.90 15.85 -24.93
CA LEU A 621 -6.35 16.03 -24.99
C LEU A 621 -6.91 16.57 -23.66
N SER A 622 -6.44 16.03 -22.53
CA SER A 622 -6.81 16.54 -21.22
C SER A 622 -6.40 18.02 -21.08
N ALA A 623 -5.14 18.35 -21.33
CA ALA A 623 -4.64 19.73 -21.26
C ALA A 623 -5.43 20.68 -22.18
N LEU A 624 -5.77 20.26 -23.40
CA LEU A 624 -6.59 21.01 -24.33
C LEU A 624 -7.98 21.31 -23.75
N LEU A 625 -8.66 20.30 -23.20
CA LEU A 625 -10.01 20.46 -22.64
C LEU A 625 -10.01 21.43 -21.45
N TYR A 626 -9.06 21.30 -20.53
CA TYR A 626 -8.92 22.24 -19.41
C TYR A 626 -8.57 23.66 -19.87
N ASN A 627 -7.73 23.81 -20.89
CA ASN A 627 -7.41 25.11 -21.45
C ASN A 627 -8.64 25.76 -22.12
N SER A 628 -9.41 25.02 -22.91
CA SER A 628 -10.64 25.50 -23.54
C SER A 628 -11.70 25.91 -22.51
N LEU A 629 -11.80 25.20 -21.38
CA LEU A 629 -12.66 25.61 -20.26
C LEU A 629 -12.21 26.94 -19.65
N MET A 630 -10.91 27.10 -19.41
CA MET A 630 -10.37 28.38 -18.93
C MET A 630 -10.61 29.51 -19.94
N ASP A 631 -10.50 29.25 -21.24
CA ASP A 631 -10.83 30.23 -22.29
C ASP A 631 -12.32 30.59 -22.28
N ARG A 632 -13.21 29.60 -22.16
CA ARG A 632 -14.68 29.82 -22.13
C ARG A 632 -15.13 30.73 -20.99
N PHE A 633 -14.52 30.58 -19.82
CA PHE A 633 -14.87 31.34 -18.62
C PHE A 633 -13.94 32.52 -18.34
N GLY A 634 -13.02 32.87 -19.25
CA GLY A 634 -12.12 34.02 -19.08
C GLY A 634 -11.08 33.85 -17.95
N MET A 635 -10.78 32.62 -17.55
CA MET A 635 -9.92 32.30 -16.40
C MET A 635 -8.47 32.12 -16.81
N ARG A 636 -7.54 32.40 -15.88
CA ARG A 636 -6.09 32.21 -16.06
C ARG A 636 -5.59 30.88 -15.49
N ASP A 637 -6.32 30.35 -14.53
CA ASP A 637 -6.05 29.11 -13.82
C ASP A 637 -7.34 28.46 -13.35
N PHE A 638 -7.24 27.19 -12.94
CA PHE A 638 -8.29 26.48 -12.22
C PHE A 638 -7.76 25.94 -10.90
N ILE A 639 -8.64 25.83 -9.91
CA ILE A 639 -8.37 25.21 -8.61
C ILE A 639 -8.72 23.71 -8.67
N VAL A 640 -7.84 22.86 -8.16
CA VAL A 640 -8.06 21.40 -8.12
C VAL A 640 -8.86 20.98 -6.89
N CYS A 641 -10.00 20.31 -7.09
CA CYS A 641 -10.78 19.68 -6.03
C CYS A 641 -10.65 18.13 -6.07
N HIS A 642 -9.93 17.56 -5.09
CA HIS A 642 -9.68 16.13 -5.01
C HIS A 642 -10.88 15.32 -4.51
N HIS A 643 -11.64 15.84 -3.56
CA HIS A 643 -12.61 15.06 -2.78
C HIS A 643 -13.74 14.41 -3.59
N GLY A 644 -14.09 14.98 -4.75
CA GLY A 644 -14.99 14.35 -5.73
C GLY A 644 -16.41 14.07 -5.24
N ILE A 645 -17.19 13.36 -6.05
CA ILE A 645 -18.60 13.08 -5.75
C ILE A 645 -18.81 12.14 -4.57
N SER A 646 -17.83 11.32 -4.20
CA SER A 646 -17.92 10.44 -3.03
C SER A 646 -17.96 11.24 -1.72
N TRP A 647 -17.17 12.31 -1.61
CA TRP A 647 -17.29 13.28 -0.52
C TRP A 647 -18.57 14.10 -0.60
N GLY A 648 -18.93 14.59 -1.78
CA GLY A 648 -20.20 15.29 -2.02
C GLY A 648 -21.40 14.48 -1.55
N TYR A 649 -21.42 13.16 -1.83
CA TYR A 649 -22.45 12.25 -1.38
C TYR A 649 -22.50 12.14 0.15
N ASN A 650 -21.34 12.05 0.80
CA ASN A 650 -21.27 12.05 2.26
C ASN A 650 -21.79 13.36 2.89
N LEU A 651 -21.52 14.52 2.27
CA LEU A 651 -22.10 15.79 2.69
C LEU A 651 -23.61 15.82 2.49
N TRP A 652 -24.09 15.32 1.35
CA TRP A 652 -25.52 15.27 1.02
C TRP A 652 -26.32 14.43 2.03
N ILE A 653 -25.85 13.24 2.40
CA ILE A 653 -26.54 12.38 3.39
C ILE A 653 -26.52 12.97 4.81
N GLN A 654 -25.61 13.90 5.11
CA GLN A 654 -25.56 14.60 6.40
C GLN A 654 -26.55 15.76 6.49
N ARG A 655 -27.05 16.25 5.36
CA ARG A 655 -28.04 17.34 5.37
C ARG A 655 -29.31 16.88 6.08
N PRO A 656 -29.91 17.72 6.95
CA PRO A 656 -31.19 17.40 7.54
C PRO A 656 -32.19 17.12 6.43
N LYS A 657 -32.85 15.95 6.46
CA LYS A 657 -33.98 15.69 5.55
C LYS A 657 -35.00 16.79 5.83
N ARG A 658 -35.23 17.69 4.85
CA ARG A 658 -36.32 18.66 4.93
C ARG A 658 -37.59 17.85 5.22
N LYS A 659 -38.21 18.07 6.39
CA LYS A 659 -39.56 17.57 6.65
C LYS A 659 -40.39 18.05 5.47
N LYS A 660 -40.95 17.13 4.69
CA LYS A 660 -41.96 17.48 3.68
C LYS A 660 -43.03 18.27 4.45
N LYS A 661 -43.14 19.56 4.17
CA LYS A 661 -44.27 20.38 4.62
C LYS A 661 -45.47 20.03 3.77
#